data_AF-A0A6A6VF79-F1
#
_entry.id   AF-A0A6A6VF79-F1
#
_cell.length_a   1.000
_cell.length_b   1.000
_cell.length_c   1.000
_cell.angle_alpha   90.00
_cell.angle_beta   90.00
_cell.angle_gamma   90.00
#
_symmetry.space_group_name_H-M   'P 1'
#
loop_
_entity.id
_entity.type
_entity.pdbx_description
1 polymer ?
#
loop_
_entity_poly.entity_id
_entity_poly.type
_entity_poly.pdbx_seq_one_letter_code
_entity_poly.pdbx_strand_id
1 'polypeptide(L)'
;MATTIRVPCSSANIGPGFDVIGLALNIYLEVTVEVTKKEKSEHSLNCRITYEGVGAESVPLVAEDNLITRTAVYVLRCNGIRAFPCETHVHVKNPIPLGRGLGSSGAAIVAGVNLANEVGNLGLSKDRMLDYCLMEERHPDNVAATLYGGFVGTYLNELSPEDTERLEIPLSEVLPEPAGGVDTGLQPPQPPYNIGHYKKFKWAPEIKCICIIPDFEVSTAKARGVLPETLTRQDAIFNMQRLALLTSALGDSPPDPNMIYTAMQDKLHQPYRRGLIPGLTEILQSVTPQSHPGLLGICLSGAGPTILALATDNFETIANHLLNEFKKEHITCTWKLLQPAEEGTTVIRAAGAPRQGEAMTYADSGVSIDAGNELVKQIKASVATTRRPGADAEIGGFGGLLDLKAAGYAEPPILVGAIDGIGTKVKIAFEMGKHDTVGIDLVAMNVNDLVVQGAEPLMFLDYYACSKLNVQDAAAFVRGVADGCKQSGAALVGGETAEMPGLYKEGEYDAGGAAIGAIQRGAIILPDKAAMAQGDVLLGLASNGVHSNGYSLVRKVVERSGLSFHDKAPWDESQSVGESLLTPTRIYVKPLLQVVQRGLIKGMAHITGGGLLENIPRMLPDTLAAELDATAWPVPAVFKWLKQAGRLENTEFCRTWNTGLGMVLVVDGSSAKAVTEILQEHGEKVYTVGSLINRSTEECVVRNMSEVWG
;
A
#
# COMPACT_ATOMS: atom_id res chain seq x y z
N MET A 1 7.90 -25.33 24.94
CA MET A 1 8.13 -23.98 24.37
C MET A 1 6.87 -23.19 24.62
N ALA A 2 6.98 -21.94 25.08
CA ALA A 2 5.83 -21.12 25.44
C ALA A 2 5.43 -20.20 24.28
N THR A 3 4.13 -20.13 24.02
CA THR A 3 3.50 -19.17 23.09
C THR A 3 2.56 -18.28 23.90
N THR A 4 2.61 -16.96 23.70
CA THR A 4 1.74 -16.00 24.40
C THR A 4 0.79 -15.34 23.40
N ILE A 5 -0.51 -15.49 23.62
CA ILE A 5 -1.58 -14.82 22.87
C ILE A 5 -2.01 -13.60 23.68
N ARG A 6 -2.02 -12.42 23.07
CA ARG A 6 -2.44 -11.16 23.70
C ARG A 6 -3.68 -10.64 22.99
N VAL A 7 -4.79 -10.51 23.71
CA VAL A 7 -6.09 -10.09 23.18
C VAL A 7 -6.52 -8.82 23.90
N PRO A 8 -6.70 -7.68 23.20
CA PRO A 8 -7.17 -6.45 23.83
C PRO A 8 -8.64 -6.62 24.27
N CYS A 9 -9.03 -5.84 25.26
CA CYS A 9 -10.43 -5.67 25.63
C CYS A 9 -11.16 -4.81 24.58
N SER A 10 -12.49 -4.75 24.65
CA SER A 10 -13.28 -3.93 23.74
C SER A 10 -14.39 -3.16 24.44
N SER A 11 -14.75 -2.02 23.84
CA SER A 11 -16.01 -1.34 24.09
C SER A 11 -16.88 -1.43 22.84
N ALA A 12 -18.02 -2.10 22.97
CA ALA A 12 -19.04 -2.23 21.94
C ALA A 12 -20.19 -1.23 22.14
N ASN A 13 -21.16 -1.20 21.21
CA ASN A 13 -22.38 -0.40 21.32
C ASN A 13 -22.11 1.10 21.57
N ILE A 14 -21.05 1.65 20.98
CA ILE A 14 -20.61 3.04 21.22
C ILE A 14 -21.66 4.00 20.67
N GLY A 15 -22.35 4.70 21.58
CA GLY A 15 -23.46 5.60 21.27
C GLY A 15 -24.51 4.91 20.38
N PRO A 16 -24.80 5.41 19.17
CA PRO A 16 -25.79 4.83 18.26
C PRO A 16 -25.39 3.49 17.62
N GLY A 17 -24.14 3.05 17.78
CA GLY A 17 -23.54 1.91 17.06
C GLY A 17 -23.85 0.54 17.64
N PHE A 18 -25.11 0.27 17.98
CA PHE A 18 -25.54 -1.00 18.58
C PHE A 18 -25.26 -2.21 17.65
N ASP A 19 -24.54 -3.21 18.15
CA ASP A 19 -24.08 -4.44 17.46
C ASP A 19 -23.24 -4.23 16.18
N VAL A 20 -22.88 -2.98 15.88
CA VAL A 20 -22.21 -2.58 14.63
C VAL A 20 -20.89 -1.88 14.89
N ILE A 21 -20.69 -1.24 16.04
CA ILE A 21 -19.49 -0.44 16.32
C ILE A 21 -18.77 -0.98 17.54
N GLY A 22 -17.49 -1.29 17.37
CA GLY A 22 -16.58 -1.71 18.43
C GLY A 22 -15.29 -0.90 18.45
N LEU A 23 -14.69 -0.77 19.63
CA LEU A 23 -13.39 -0.16 19.84
C LEU A 23 -12.52 -1.08 20.68
N ALA A 24 -11.36 -1.48 20.16
CA ALA A 24 -10.37 -2.21 20.92
C ALA A 24 -9.62 -1.26 21.85
N LEU A 25 -9.42 -1.64 23.12
CA LEU A 25 -8.77 -0.80 24.13
C LEU A 25 -7.57 -1.55 24.75
N ASN A 26 -6.51 -0.80 25.08
CA ASN A 26 -5.18 -1.31 25.44
C ASN A 26 -5.04 -1.99 26.83
N ILE A 27 -6.08 -2.69 27.29
CA ILE A 27 -6.01 -3.67 28.38
C ILE A 27 -6.03 -5.05 27.74
N TYR A 28 -5.05 -5.91 28.04
CA TYR A 28 -4.89 -7.18 27.34
C TYR A 28 -5.14 -8.38 28.25
N LEU A 29 -6.00 -9.29 27.81
CA LEU A 29 -6.01 -10.68 28.24
C LEU A 29 -4.80 -11.38 27.63
N GLU A 30 -3.97 -12.01 28.46
CA GLU A 30 -2.81 -12.77 27.99
C GLU A 30 -3.01 -14.26 28.29
N VAL A 31 -2.84 -15.10 27.26
CA VAL A 31 -2.91 -16.55 27.37
C VAL A 31 -1.57 -17.14 26.96
N THR A 32 -0.83 -17.64 27.93
CA THR A 32 0.43 -18.35 27.71
C THR A 32 0.17 -19.84 27.65
N VAL A 33 0.57 -20.49 26.57
CA VAL A 33 0.41 -21.93 26.39
C VAL A 33 1.76 -22.62 26.28
N GLU A 34 1.89 -23.72 27.01
CA GLU A 34 3.03 -24.63 26.96
C GLU A 34 2.55 -26.05 26.69
N VAL A 35 3.12 -26.72 25.70
CA VAL A 35 2.84 -28.13 25.42
C VAL A 35 4.10 -28.94 25.77
N THR A 36 3.95 -29.96 26.62
CA THR A 36 5.06 -30.87 26.95
C THR A 36 5.07 -32.08 26.00
N LYS A 37 6.09 -32.94 26.11
CA LYS A 37 6.22 -34.19 25.34
C LYS A 37 5.88 -35.43 26.17
N LYS A 38 4.90 -35.38 27.07
CA LYS A 38 4.49 -36.57 27.82
C LYS A 38 3.52 -37.43 27.02
N GLU A 39 3.57 -38.75 27.26
CA GLU A 39 2.71 -39.72 26.58
C GLU A 39 1.32 -39.86 27.21
N LYS A 40 1.12 -39.36 28.44
CA LYS A 40 -0.16 -39.42 29.17
C LYS A 40 -0.38 -38.13 29.96
N SER A 41 -1.64 -37.71 30.09
CA SER A 41 -2.07 -36.59 30.91
C SER A 41 -3.00 -37.08 32.03
N GLU A 42 -2.89 -36.46 33.21
CA GLU A 42 -3.80 -36.69 34.35
C GLU A 42 -4.94 -35.65 34.38
N HIS A 43 -4.95 -34.70 33.43
CA HIS A 43 -5.92 -33.61 33.35
C HIS A 43 -6.98 -33.85 32.26
N SER A 44 -8.21 -33.41 32.51
CA SER A 44 -9.31 -33.43 31.52
C SER A 44 -8.88 -32.78 30.20
N LEU A 45 -9.26 -33.40 29.06
CA LEU A 45 -8.90 -32.94 27.72
C LEU A 45 -7.39 -32.69 27.49
N ASN A 46 -6.53 -33.33 28.29
CA ASN A 46 -5.07 -33.15 28.33
C ASN A 46 -4.60 -31.74 28.74
N CYS A 47 -5.49 -30.89 29.28
CA CYS A 47 -5.21 -29.48 29.51
C CYS A 47 -5.30 -29.10 30.98
N ARG A 48 -4.19 -28.59 31.54
CA ARG A 48 -4.17 -27.90 32.83
C ARG A 48 -4.37 -26.41 32.58
N ILE A 49 -5.27 -25.77 33.31
CA ILE A 49 -5.45 -24.32 33.27
C ILE A 49 -5.06 -23.68 34.61
N THR A 50 -4.37 -22.55 34.56
CA THR A 50 -4.13 -21.68 35.72
C THR A 50 -4.53 -20.26 35.39
N TYR A 51 -5.00 -19.50 36.37
CA TYR A 51 -5.57 -18.18 36.15
C TYR A 51 -5.04 -17.17 37.17
N GLU A 52 -4.70 -15.96 36.70
CA GLU A 52 -4.43 -14.80 37.54
C GLU A 52 -5.14 -13.55 37.00
N GLY A 53 -5.40 -12.58 37.88
CA GLY A 53 -6.09 -11.34 37.54
C GLY A 53 -7.51 -11.24 38.09
N VAL A 54 -8.35 -10.45 37.43
CA VAL A 54 -9.69 -10.11 37.91
C VAL A 54 -10.60 -11.34 37.86
N GLY A 55 -11.26 -11.66 38.98
CA GLY A 55 -12.21 -12.76 39.06
C GLY A 55 -11.59 -14.16 39.18
N ALA A 56 -10.28 -14.27 39.44
CA ALA A 56 -9.56 -15.55 39.51
C ALA A 56 -10.19 -16.60 40.44
N GLU A 57 -10.85 -16.17 41.52
CA GLU A 57 -11.52 -17.06 42.48
C GLU A 57 -12.84 -17.67 41.94
N SER A 58 -13.43 -17.05 40.92
CA SER A 58 -14.75 -17.40 40.36
C SER A 58 -14.68 -18.10 39.00
N VAL A 59 -13.51 -18.12 38.37
CA VAL A 59 -13.33 -18.70 37.03
C VAL A 59 -13.04 -20.21 37.15
N PRO A 60 -13.76 -21.08 36.39
CA PRO A 60 -13.47 -22.51 36.40
C PRO A 60 -12.04 -22.82 35.96
N LEU A 61 -11.36 -23.68 36.72
CA LEU A 61 -10.00 -24.17 36.43
C LEU A 61 -9.99 -25.60 35.86
N VAL A 62 -11.14 -26.05 35.38
CA VAL A 62 -11.31 -27.30 34.63
C VAL A 62 -11.48 -26.94 33.16
N ALA A 63 -10.73 -27.58 32.27
CA ALA A 63 -10.70 -27.22 30.85
C ALA A 63 -12.07 -27.35 30.16
N GLU A 64 -12.93 -28.22 30.67
CA GLU A 64 -14.29 -28.49 30.17
C GLU A 64 -15.29 -27.38 30.52
N ASP A 65 -15.00 -26.59 31.56
CA ASP A 65 -15.90 -25.56 32.11
C ASP A 65 -15.42 -24.14 31.79
N ASN A 66 -14.13 -23.96 31.50
CA ASN A 66 -13.57 -22.64 31.21
C ASN A 66 -13.83 -22.21 29.77
N LEU A 67 -14.38 -21.00 29.57
CA LEU A 67 -14.76 -20.49 28.25
C LEU A 67 -13.62 -20.53 27.23
N ILE A 68 -12.41 -20.09 27.58
CA ILE A 68 -11.26 -20.04 26.65
C ILE A 68 -10.93 -21.44 26.14
N THR A 69 -10.86 -22.42 27.03
CA THR A 69 -10.52 -23.81 26.65
C THR A 69 -11.69 -24.52 26.00
N ARG A 70 -12.94 -24.22 26.34
CA ARG A 70 -14.15 -24.73 25.67
C ARG A 70 -14.21 -24.25 24.21
N THR A 71 -14.03 -22.96 23.97
CA THR A 71 -13.93 -22.38 22.63
C THR A 71 -12.79 -23.02 21.85
N ALA A 72 -11.64 -23.20 22.48
CA ALA A 72 -10.51 -23.86 21.82
C ALA A 72 -10.83 -25.32 21.43
N VAL A 73 -11.48 -26.08 22.31
CA VAL A 73 -11.87 -27.48 22.06
C VAL A 73 -12.92 -27.57 20.95
N TYR A 74 -13.87 -26.63 20.89
CA TYR A 74 -14.82 -26.53 19.77
C TYR A 74 -14.09 -26.40 18.44
N VAL A 75 -13.17 -25.42 18.31
CA VAL A 75 -12.40 -25.20 17.08
C VAL A 75 -11.52 -26.41 16.73
N LEU A 76 -10.83 -27.02 17.72
CA LEU A 76 -10.04 -28.23 17.52
C LEU A 76 -10.89 -29.37 16.97
N ARG A 77 -12.07 -29.60 17.56
CA ARG A 77 -12.97 -30.69 17.17
C ARG A 77 -13.59 -30.48 15.80
N CYS A 78 -13.90 -29.24 15.41
CA CYS A 78 -14.29 -28.92 14.03
C CYS A 78 -13.20 -29.33 13.02
N ASN A 79 -11.93 -29.33 13.44
CA ASN A 79 -10.77 -29.67 12.62
C ASN A 79 -10.22 -31.08 12.90
N GLY A 80 -11.04 -31.98 13.46
CA GLY A 80 -10.68 -33.38 13.65
C GLY A 80 -9.75 -33.68 14.84
N ILE A 81 -9.47 -32.68 15.69
CA ILE A 81 -8.63 -32.82 16.88
C ILE A 81 -9.53 -32.91 18.12
N ARG A 82 -9.52 -34.05 18.81
CA ARG A 82 -10.53 -34.35 19.85
C ARG A 82 -10.31 -33.66 21.20
N ALA A 83 -9.05 -33.45 21.55
CA ALA A 83 -8.60 -32.86 22.81
C ALA A 83 -7.30 -32.10 22.57
N PHE A 84 -6.84 -31.35 23.57
CA PHE A 84 -5.53 -30.68 23.46
C PHE A 84 -4.41 -31.71 23.28
N PRO A 85 -3.25 -31.30 22.71
CA PRO A 85 -2.03 -32.10 22.77
C PRO A 85 -1.74 -32.58 24.19
N CYS A 86 -1.16 -33.77 24.30
CA CYS A 86 -0.93 -34.42 25.58
C CYS A 86 -0.12 -33.53 26.52
N GLU A 87 -0.70 -33.22 27.69
CA GLU A 87 -0.15 -32.33 28.71
C GLU A 87 0.15 -30.91 28.17
N THR A 88 -0.93 -30.22 27.81
CA THR A 88 -0.97 -28.78 27.54
C THR A 88 -1.22 -28.00 28.85
N HIS A 89 -0.43 -26.97 29.11
CA HIS A 89 -0.66 -26.01 30.20
C HIS A 89 -1.04 -24.66 29.61
N VAL A 90 -2.23 -24.19 29.96
CA VAL A 90 -2.77 -22.87 29.60
C VAL A 90 -2.75 -21.99 30.85
N HIS A 91 -1.92 -20.95 30.84
CA HIS A 91 -1.89 -19.94 31.88
C HIS A 91 -2.57 -18.66 31.37
N VAL A 92 -3.61 -18.23 32.07
CA VAL A 92 -4.41 -17.05 31.72
C VAL A 92 -4.13 -15.92 32.70
N LYS A 93 -3.82 -14.75 32.17
CA LYS A 93 -3.71 -13.49 32.91
C LYS A 93 -4.74 -12.52 32.38
N ASN A 94 -5.78 -12.26 33.17
CA ASN A 94 -6.89 -11.41 32.75
C ASN A 94 -7.05 -10.15 33.62
N PRO A 95 -6.57 -8.99 33.17
CA PRO A 95 -6.83 -7.71 33.82
C PRO A 95 -8.19 -7.08 33.42
N ILE A 96 -8.95 -7.70 32.50
CA ILE A 96 -10.22 -7.16 32.00
C ILE A 96 -11.33 -7.41 33.04
N PRO A 97 -12.08 -6.37 33.44
CA PRO A 97 -13.19 -6.54 34.37
C PRO A 97 -14.32 -7.43 33.81
N LEU A 98 -14.57 -8.56 34.46
CA LEU A 98 -15.65 -9.50 34.12
C LEU A 98 -17.02 -8.86 34.35
N GLY A 99 -17.99 -9.14 33.46
CA GLY A 99 -19.39 -8.72 33.60
C GLY A 99 -19.66 -7.21 33.61
N ARG A 100 -18.63 -6.40 33.33
CA ARG A 100 -18.65 -4.94 33.55
C ARG A 100 -18.73 -4.07 32.29
N GLY A 101 -18.70 -4.67 31.10
CA GLY A 101 -18.89 -3.93 29.83
C GLY A 101 -17.64 -3.63 29.03
N LEU A 102 -16.49 -4.20 29.38
CA LEU A 102 -15.22 -4.07 28.63
C LEU A 102 -14.90 -5.32 27.79
N GLY A 103 -15.91 -5.98 27.23
CA GLY A 103 -15.70 -7.02 26.22
C GLY A 103 -14.97 -8.28 26.69
N SER A 104 -14.95 -8.59 28.01
CA SER A 104 -14.18 -9.73 28.52
C SER A 104 -14.59 -11.08 27.93
N SER A 105 -15.87 -11.27 27.59
CA SER A 105 -16.34 -12.51 26.95
C SER A 105 -15.80 -12.64 25.53
N GLY A 106 -15.91 -11.59 24.72
CA GLY A 106 -15.37 -11.58 23.36
C GLY A 106 -13.86 -11.75 23.33
N ALA A 107 -13.14 -11.12 24.27
CA ALA A 107 -11.70 -11.35 24.42
C ALA A 107 -11.38 -12.81 24.75
N ALA A 108 -12.17 -13.47 25.61
CA ALA A 108 -11.99 -14.88 25.95
C ALA A 108 -12.28 -15.82 24.77
N ILE A 109 -13.32 -15.54 23.97
CA ILE A 109 -13.67 -16.30 22.76
C ILE A 109 -12.53 -16.17 21.73
N VAL A 110 -12.11 -14.93 21.43
CA VAL A 110 -10.98 -14.68 20.50
C VAL A 110 -9.69 -15.34 20.99
N ALA A 111 -9.42 -15.31 22.30
CA ALA A 111 -8.28 -16.02 22.90
C ALA A 111 -8.41 -17.54 22.73
N GLY A 112 -9.60 -18.12 22.91
CA GLY A 112 -9.84 -19.55 22.72
C GLY A 112 -9.66 -20.00 21.26
N VAL A 113 -10.15 -19.22 20.30
CA VAL A 113 -9.96 -19.51 18.88
C VAL A 113 -8.48 -19.45 18.49
N ASN A 114 -7.76 -18.43 18.98
CA ASN A 114 -6.31 -18.32 18.77
C ASN A 114 -5.56 -19.47 19.47
N LEU A 115 -5.97 -19.85 20.69
CA LEU A 115 -5.38 -20.96 21.42
C LEU A 115 -5.51 -22.27 20.64
N ALA A 116 -6.69 -22.59 20.11
CA ALA A 116 -6.89 -23.74 19.24
C ALA A 116 -6.02 -23.70 18.00
N ASN A 117 -5.93 -22.53 17.35
CA ASN A 117 -5.07 -22.36 16.19
C ASN A 117 -3.62 -22.70 16.53
N GLU A 118 -3.10 -22.22 17.66
CA GLU A 118 -1.73 -22.48 18.14
C GLU A 118 -1.48 -23.92 18.54
N VAL A 119 -2.31 -24.52 19.40
CA VAL A 119 -2.08 -25.88 19.89
C VAL A 119 -2.41 -26.95 18.86
N GLY A 120 -3.38 -26.67 17.97
CA GLY A 120 -3.79 -27.57 16.90
C GLY A 120 -2.98 -27.41 15.61
N ASN A 121 -2.09 -26.41 15.53
CA ASN A 121 -1.35 -26.06 14.32
C ASN A 121 -2.27 -25.89 13.09
N LEU A 122 -3.40 -25.19 13.26
CA LEU A 122 -4.51 -25.20 12.29
C LEU A 122 -4.30 -24.25 11.10
N GLY A 123 -3.47 -23.22 11.24
CA GLY A 123 -3.20 -22.25 10.15
C GLY A 123 -4.41 -21.39 9.76
N LEU A 124 -5.33 -21.11 10.68
CA LEU A 124 -6.54 -20.31 10.40
C LEU A 124 -6.18 -18.85 10.10
N SER A 125 -6.80 -18.26 9.07
CA SER A 125 -6.76 -16.82 8.81
C SER A 125 -7.59 -16.05 9.85
N LYS A 126 -7.33 -14.74 10.06
CA LYS A 126 -8.15 -13.92 10.96
C LYS A 126 -9.63 -13.92 10.56
N ASP A 127 -9.95 -13.89 9.27
CA ASP A 127 -11.34 -13.96 8.80
C ASP A 127 -11.99 -15.30 9.17
N ARG A 128 -11.24 -16.40 9.04
CA ARG A 128 -11.75 -17.69 9.48
C ARG A 128 -11.90 -17.78 11.00
N MET A 129 -10.99 -17.15 11.76
CA MET A 129 -11.13 -17.04 13.20
C MET A 129 -12.37 -16.20 13.58
N LEU A 130 -12.67 -15.14 12.83
CA LEU A 130 -13.88 -14.35 13.02
C LEU A 130 -15.13 -15.22 12.85
N ASP A 131 -15.20 -16.08 11.82
CA ASP A 131 -16.33 -17.00 11.65
C ASP A 131 -16.53 -17.91 12.88
N TYR A 132 -15.44 -18.48 13.42
CA TYR A 132 -15.52 -19.27 14.66
C TYR A 132 -15.98 -18.43 15.86
N CYS A 133 -15.49 -17.20 15.97
CA CYS A 133 -15.93 -16.29 17.02
C CYS A 133 -17.42 -15.95 16.89
N LEU A 134 -17.92 -15.72 15.68
CA LEU A 134 -19.32 -15.36 15.41
C LEU A 134 -20.31 -16.50 15.63
N MET A 135 -19.82 -17.74 15.56
CA MET A 135 -20.62 -18.91 15.96
C MET A 135 -20.94 -18.91 17.45
N GLU A 136 -20.00 -18.42 18.28
CA GLU A 136 -20.13 -18.38 19.74
C GLU A 136 -20.68 -17.03 20.25
N GLU A 137 -20.26 -15.93 19.63
CA GLU A 137 -20.74 -14.58 19.89
C GLU A 137 -21.40 -14.02 18.64
N ARG A 138 -22.72 -14.17 18.56
CA ARG A 138 -23.55 -13.75 17.42
C ARG A 138 -23.55 -12.23 17.13
N HIS A 139 -22.79 -11.45 17.88
CA HIS A 139 -22.67 -9.99 17.72
C HIS A 139 -21.23 -9.66 17.31
N PRO A 140 -21.02 -9.06 16.13
CA PRO A 140 -19.68 -8.96 15.57
C PRO A 140 -18.81 -7.86 16.15
N ASP A 141 -19.40 -6.84 16.79
CA ASP A 141 -18.72 -5.64 17.26
C ASP A 141 -17.58 -5.91 18.27
N ASN A 142 -17.83 -6.71 19.31
CA ASN A 142 -16.81 -7.05 20.31
C ASN A 142 -15.68 -7.90 19.72
N VAL A 143 -16.03 -9.01 19.08
CA VAL A 143 -15.05 -9.99 18.58
C VAL A 143 -14.21 -9.41 17.46
N ALA A 144 -14.79 -8.63 16.55
CA ALA A 144 -14.03 -7.96 15.51
C ALA A 144 -13.10 -6.89 16.08
N ALA A 145 -13.57 -6.07 17.04
CA ALA A 145 -12.71 -5.07 17.67
C ALA A 145 -11.50 -5.73 18.34
N THR A 146 -11.73 -6.75 19.16
CA THR A 146 -10.63 -7.46 19.86
C THR A 146 -9.71 -8.23 18.91
N LEU A 147 -10.22 -8.78 17.81
CA LEU A 147 -9.43 -9.54 16.82
C LEU A 147 -8.58 -8.64 15.90
N TYR A 148 -9.16 -7.56 15.37
CA TYR A 148 -8.53 -6.71 14.34
C TYR A 148 -7.97 -5.39 14.87
N GLY A 149 -8.42 -4.90 16.01
CA GLY A 149 -7.90 -3.70 16.66
C GLY A 149 -8.50 -2.38 16.17
N GLY A 150 -8.27 -1.33 16.97
CA GLY A 150 -8.73 0.04 16.75
C GLY A 150 -10.26 0.19 16.77
N PHE A 151 -10.74 1.24 16.10
CA PHE A 151 -12.16 1.57 15.96
C PHE A 151 -12.74 0.91 14.70
N VAL A 152 -13.73 0.03 14.87
CA VAL A 152 -14.24 -0.81 13.78
C VAL A 152 -15.76 -0.70 13.65
N GLY A 153 -16.22 -0.77 12.40
CA GLY A 153 -17.59 -1.07 12.03
C GLY A 153 -17.72 -2.51 11.55
N THR A 154 -18.84 -3.14 11.82
CA THR A 154 -19.09 -4.54 11.50
C THR A 154 -20.46 -4.74 10.85
N TYR A 155 -20.59 -5.78 10.04
CA TYR A 155 -21.88 -6.21 9.52
C TYR A 155 -21.87 -7.72 9.30
N LEU A 156 -23.05 -8.33 9.37
CA LEU A 156 -23.27 -9.74 9.06
C LEU A 156 -23.73 -9.87 7.61
N ASN A 157 -23.30 -10.92 6.91
CA ASN A 157 -23.71 -11.20 5.55
C ASN A 157 -25.08 -11.89 5.50
N GLU A 158 -25.78 -11.74 4.37
CA GLU A 158 -26.88 -12.66 4.03
C GLU A 158 -26.30 -14.04 3.72
N LEU A 159 -26.77 -15.04 4.45
CA LEU A 159 -26.32 -16.42 4.30
C LEU A 159 -27.33 -17.26 3.52
N SER A 160 -26.86 -18.37 2.96
CA SER A 160 -27.75 -19.37 2.38
C SER A 160 -28.73 -19.90 3.46
N PRO A 161 -29.91 -20.42 3.09
CA PRO A 161 -30.82 -21.04 4.07
C PRO A 161 -30.13 -22.13 4.90
N GLU A 162 -29.28 -22.95 4.27
CA GLU A 162 -28.52 -24.00 4.92
C GLU A 162 -27.51 -23.46 5.95
N ASP A 163 -26.83 -22.35 5.63
CA ASP A 163 -25.88 -21.71 6.54
C ASP A 163 -26.58 -20.90 7.65
N THR A 164 -27.78 -20.39 7.37
CA THR A 164 -28.64 -19.74 8.36
C THR A 164 -29.09 -20.75 9.42
N GLU A 165 -29.56 -21.92 9.00
CA GLU A 165 -29.91 -23.02 9.91
C GLU A 165 -28.72 -23.42 10.79
N ARG A 166 -27.48 -23.42 10.25
CA ARG A 166 -26.27 -23.68 11.04
C ARG A 166 -26.01 -22.62 12.11
N LEU A 167 -26.19 -21.34 11.80
CA LEU A 167 -26.03 -20.27 12.79
C LEU A 167 -27.10 -20.30 13.88
N GLU A 168 -28.31 -20.75 13.54
CA GLU A 168 -29.43 -20.81 14.47
C GLU A 168 -29.27 -21.91 15.53
N ILE A 169 -28.40 -22.91 15.28
CA ILE A 169 -28.06 -23.98 16.22
C ILE A 169 -27.80 -23.39 17.62
N PRO A 170 -28.48 -23.87 18.67
CA PRO A 170 -28.33 -23.36 20.02
C PRO A 170 -26.86 -23.38 20.47
N LEU A 171 -26.43 -22.32 21.17
CA LEU A 171 -25.06 -22.27 21.73
C LEU A 171 -24.77 -23.45 22.66
N SER A 172 -25.79 -24.04 23.30
CA SER A 172 -25.65 -25.28 24.08
C SER A 172 -25.34 -26.53 23.25
N GLU A 173 -25.58 -26.51 21.94
CA GLU A 173 -25.21 -27.60 21.02
C GLU A 173 -23.83 -27.35 20.39
N VAL A 174 -23.47 -26.07 20.19
CA VAL A 174 -22.11 -25.64 19.79
C VAL A 174 -21.12 -25.84 20.95
N LEU A 175 -21.54 -25.48 22.17
CA LEU A 175 -20.81 -25.53 23.44
C LEU A 175 -21.72 -26.07 24.57
N PRO A 176 -21.81 -27.40 24.80
CA PRO A 176 -22.68 -27.99 25.82
C PRO A 176 -22.32 -27.61 27.27
N GLU A 177 -23.32 -27.26 28.09
CA GLU A 177 -23.22 -27.08 29.56
C GLU A 177 -23.94 -28.23 30.31
N PRO A 178 -23.51 -28.63 31.51
CA PRO A 178 -22.23 -29.28 31.78
C PRO A 178 -22.21 -30.66 31.08
N ALA A 179 -21.78 -30.65 29.82
CA ALA A 179 -21.38 -31.84 29.07
C ALA A 179 -20.21 -31.48 28.13
N GLY A 180 -19.40 -30.48 28.52
CA GLY A 180 -18.24 -29.97 27.78
C GLY A 180 -16.99 -30.84 27.87
N GLY A 181 -17.14 -32.16 28.09
CA GLY A 181 -16.03 -33.04 28.46
C GLY A 181 -16.10 -34.45 27.88
N VAL A 182 -17.29 -34.99 27.69
CA VAL A 182 -17.46 -36.30 27.08
C VAL A 182 -17.26 -36.14 25.57
N ASP A 183 -16.25 -36.80 25.02
CA ASP A 183 -16.19 -37.04 23.58
C ASP A 183 -17.40 -37.89 23.19
N THR A 184 -18.44 -37.25 22.65
CA THR A 184 -19.67 -37.91 22.21
C THR A 184 -19.46 -38.75 20.95
N GLY A 185 -18.27 -38.71 20.35
CA GLY A 185 -18.04 -39.30 19.03
C GLY A 185 -18.47 -38.38 17.88
N LEU A 186 -19.24 -37.32 18.13
CA LEU A 186 -19.79 -36.46 17.09
C LEU A 186 -18.86 -35.29 16.75
N GLN A 187 -18.89 -34.84 15.49
CA GLN A 187 -18.18 -33.65 15.05
C GLN A 187 -19.11 -32.43 15.25
N PRO A 188 -18.67 -31.38 15.97
CA PRO A 188 -19.50 -30.19 16.17
C PRO A 188 -19.74 -29.45 14.85
N PRO A 189 -20.84 -28.68 14.75
CA PRO A 189 -21.18 -27.96 13.53
C PRO A 189 -20.07 -26.97 13.17
N GLN A 190 -19.60 -27.05 11.92
CA GLN A 190 -18.60 -26.13 11.40
C GLN A 190 -19.26 -24.78 11.08
N PRO A 191 -18.65 -23.65 11.44
CA PRO A 191 -19.26 -22.36 11.13
C PRO A 191 -19.30 -22.15 9.62
N PRO A 192 -20.36 -21.53 9.07
CA PRO A 192 -20.37 -21.01 7.72
C PRO A 192 -19.14 -20.14 7.44
N TYR A 193 -18.79 -20.00 6.17
CA TYR A 193 -17.74 -19.07 5.76
C TYR A 193 -18.32 -17.68 5.56
N ASN A 194 -17.55 -16.65 5.93
CA ASN A 194 -17.92 -15.24 5.75
C ASN A 194 -19.21 -14.87 6.49
N ILE A 195 -19.34 -15.23 7.77
CA ILE A 195 -20.51 -14.89 8.58
C ILE A 195 -20.64 -13.37 8.74
N GLY A 196 -19.52 -12.67 8.90
CA GLY A 196 -19.49 -11.23 9.04
C GLY A 196 -18.18 -10.61 8.54
N HIS A 197 -18.23 -9.30 8.35
CA HIS A 197 -17.10 -8.49 7.91
C HIS A 197 -16.91 -7.30 8.85
N TYR A 198 -15.73 -6.69 8.73
CA TYR A 198 -15.38 -5.47 9.45
C TYR A 198 -14.80 -4.42 8.50
N LYS A 199 -14.85 -3.18 8.95
CA LYS A 199 -14.13 -2.05 8.38
C LYS A 199 -13.51 -1.27 9.53
N LYS A 200 -12.20 -1.06 9.48
CA LYS A 200 -11.51 -0.17 10.41
C LYS A 200 -11.76 1.29 9.99
N PHE A 201 -12.23 2.10 10.92
CA PHE A 201 -12.43 3.52 10.74
C PHE A 201 -11.21 4.30 11.21
N LYS A 202 -11.12 5.56 10.78
CA LYS A 202 -10.09 6.48 11.28
C LYS A 202 -10.38 6.83 12.73
N TRP A 203 -9.32 7.09 13.48
CA TRP A 203 -9.38 7.56 14.87
C TRP A 203 -8.41 8.72 15.04
N ALA A 204 -8.90 9.84 15.56
CA ALA A 204 -8.06 11.00 15.85
C ALA A 204 -7.14 10.70 17.06
N PRO A 205 -5.80 10.81 16.91
CA PRO A 205 -4.84 10.37 17.94
C PRO A 205 -4.93 11.13 19.27
N GLU A 206 -5.52 12.33 19.24
CA GLU A 206 -5.80 13.18 20.39
C GLU A 206 -6.86 12.58 21.31
N ILE A 207 -7.77 11.75 20.78
CA ILE A 207 -8.88 11.18 21.54
C ILE A 207 -8.39 10.04 22.44
N LYS A 208 -8.69 10.15 23.74
CA LYS A 208 -8.47 9.13 24.77
C LYS A 208 -9.80 8.70 25.39
N CYS A 209 -9.81 7.50 25.98
CA CYS A 209 -10.99 6.85 26.52
C CYS A 209 -10.93 6.81 28.05
N ILE A 210 -11.80 7.57 28.71
CA ILE A 210 -12.00 7.49 30.16
C ILE A 210 -13.07 6.41 30.40
N CYS A 211 -12.67 5.30 31.02
CA CYS A 211 -13.57 4.21 31.35
C CYS A 211 -13.87 4.22 32.85
N ILE A 212 -15.11 4.53 33.24
CA ILE A 212 -15.60 4.44 34.63
C ILE A 212 -16.21 3.05 34.82
N ILE A 213 -15.67 2.27 35.74
CA ILE A 213 -15.96 0.84 35.92
C ILE A 213 -16.62 0.65 37.30
N PRO A 214 -17.94 0.46 37.35
CA PRO A 214 -18.67 0.19 38.59
C PRO A 214 -18.37 -1.20 39.18
N ASP A 215 -18.45 -1.31 40.50
CA ASP A 215 -18.26 -2.57 41.23
C ASP A 215 -19.54 -3.41 41.32
N PHE A 216 -20.20 -3.63 40.18
CA PHE A 216 -21.28 -4.57 40.01
C PHE A 216 -21.33 -5.06 38.56
N GLU A 217 -22.06 -6.16 38.33
CA GLU A 217 -22.14 -6.79 37.02
C GLU A 217 -23.54 -6.68 36.41
N VAL A 218 -23.60 -6.59 35.09
CA VAL A 218 -24.84 -6.71 34.32
C VAL A 218 -24.61 -7.75 33.24
N SER A 219 -25.40 -8.83 33.24
CA SER A 219 -25.28 -9.86 32.22
C SER A 219 -25.79 -9.37 30.87
N THR A 220 -25.13 -9.80 29.78
CA THR A 220 -25.52 -9.48 28.40
C THR A 220 -26.97 -9.85 28.11
N ALA A 221 -27.42 -11.01 28.59
CA ALA A 221 -28.80 -11.47 28.44
C ALA A 221 -29.81 -10.50 29.09
N LYS A 222 -29.55 -10.04 30.32
CA LYS A 222 -30.41 -9.07 31.02
C LYS A 222 -30.42 -7.72 30.31
N ALA A 223 -29.26 -7.26 29.84
CA ALA A 223 -29.11 -6.00 29.10
C ALA A 223 -29.79 -5.99 27.73
N ARG A 224 -29.93 -7.16 27.09
CA ARG A 224 -30.70 -7.34 25.86
C ARG A 224 -32.19 -7.52 26.13
N GLY A 225 -32.56 -8.23 27.19
CA GLY A 225 -33.97 -8.51 27.54
C GLY A 225 -34.80 -7.28 27.92
N VAL A 226 -34.16 -6.14 28.20
CA VAL A 226 -34.86 -4.86 28.44
C VAL A 226 -35.09 -4.03 27.16
N LEU A 227 -34.51 -4.44 26.03
CA LEU A 227 -34.68 -3.75 24.75
C LEU A 227 -36.06 -4.03 24.16
N PRO A 228 -36.67 -3.05 23.48
CA PRO A 228 -37.98 -3.26 22.87
C PRO A 228 -37.89 -4.16 21.64
N GLU A 229 -38.94 -4.94 21.37
CA GLU A 229 -39.04 -5.74 20.14
C GLU A 229 -39.26 -4.88 18.88
N THR A 230 -39.78 -3.66 19.05
CA THR A 230 -40.07 -2.74 17.96
C THR A 230 -39.54 -1.34 18.26
N LEU A 231 -39.01 -0.68 17.24
CA LEU A 231 -38.53 0.70 17.31
C LEU A 231 -39.44 1.61 16.50
N THR A 232 -39.60 2.85 16.98
CA THR A 232 -40.30 3.86 16.19
C THR A 232 -39.45 4.24 14.97
N ARG A 233 -40.10 4.54 13.84
CA ARG A 233 -39.40 5.07 12.66
C ARG A 233 -38.56 6.30 12.99
N GLN A 234 -39.04 7.15 13.90
CA GLN A 234 -38.34 8.36 14.33
C GLN A 234 -37.02 8.04 15.04
N ASP A 235 -37.03 7.07 15.95
CA ASP A 235 -35.82 6.70 16.71
C ASP A 235 -34.83 5.92 15.83
N ALA A 236 -35.33 5.08 14.91
CA ALA A 236 -34.49 4.42 13.91
C ALA A 236 -33.77 5.45 13.02
N ILE A 237 -34.49 6.41 12.45
CA ILE A 237 -33.89 7.50 11.64
C ILE A 237 -32.90 8.31 12.48
N PHE A 238 -33.24 8.62 13.73
CA PHE A 238 -32.35 9.35 14.63
C PHE A 238 -31.02 8.62 14.79
N ASN A 239 -31.04 7.33 15.14
CA ASN A 239 -29.83 6.53 15.31
C ASN A 239 -29.02 6.41 14.01
N MET A 240 -29.65 6.18 12.85
CA MET A 240 -28.95 6.08 11.56
C MET A 240 -28.18 7.36 11.23
N GLN A 241 -28.78 8.54 11.48
CA GLN A 241 -28.11 9.83 11.27
C GLN A 241 -26.88 9.97 12.17
N ARG A 242 -26.98 9.58 13.44
CA ARG A 242 -25.88 9.69 14.41
C ARG A 242 -24.77 8.69 14.10
N LEU A 243 -25.11 7.47 13.72
CA LEU A 243 -24.15 6.45 13.32
C LEU A 243 -23.34 6.88 12.08
N ALA A 244 -24.00 7.42 11.06
CA ALA A 244 -23.34 7.93 9.87
C ALA A 244 -22.35 9.06 10.23
N LEU A 245 -22.74 9.95 11.15
CA LEU A 245 -21.88 11.04 11.62
C LEU A 245 -20.70 10.53 12.47
N LEU A 246 -20.95 9.61 13.40
CA LEU A 246 -19.97 9.13 14.38
C LEU A 246 -18.75 8.50 13.72
N THR A 247 -18.97 7.68 12.69
CA THR A 247 -17.89 6.94 12.00
C THR A 247 -16.91 7.84 11.27
N SER A 248 -17.34 9.05 10.89
CA SER A 248 -16.47 10.08 10.31
C SER A 248 -15.90 11.01 11.38
N ALA A 249 -16.74 11.52 12.28
CA ALA A 249 -16.37 12.57 13.24
C ALA A 249 -15.26 12.14 14.20
N LEU A 250 -15.19 10.85 14.58
CA LEU A 250 -14.12 10.33 15.42
C LEU A 250 -12.76 10.24 14.72
N GLY A 251 -12.73 10.38 13.39
CA GLY A 251 -11.51 10.40 12.58
C GLY A 251 -10.99 11.79 12.23
N ASP A 252 -11.74 12.85 12.53
CA ASP A 252 -11.37 14.23 12.20
C ASP A 252 -10.35 14.78 13.21
N SER A 253 -9.31 15.45 12.71
CA SER A 253 -8.29 16.13 13.52
C SER A 253 -8.18 17.60 13.06
N PRO A 254 -8.42 18.58 13.96
CA PRO A 254 -8.77 18.40 15.37
C PRO A 254 -10.20 17.86 15.57
N PRO A 255 -10.48 17.09 16.65
CA PRO A 255 -11.82 16.61 16.95
C PRO A 255 -12.82 17.74 17.20
N ASP A 256 -14.05 17.65 16.67
CA ASP A 256 -15.15 18.57 16.98
C ASP A 256 -15.98 18.05 18.17
N PRO A 257 -15.91 18.69 19.35
CA PRO A 257 -16.63 18.23 20.53
C PRO A 257 -18.15 18.24 20.38
N ASN A 258 -18.72 19.23 19.68
CA ASN A 258 -20.17 19.33 19.51
C ASN A 258 -20.69 18.26 18.56
N MET A 259 -19.93 18.01 17.49
CA MET A 259 -20.27 16.98 16.50
C MET A 259 -20.19 15.59 17.11
N ILE A 260 -19.09 15.26 17.81
CA ILE A 260 -18.90 13.95 18.45
C ILE A 260 -19.94 13.72 19.54
N TYR A 261 -20.21 14.71 20.40
CA TYR A 261 -21.20 14.58 21.47
C TYR A 261 -22.60 14.32 20.90
N THR A 262 -22.95 15.04 19.82
CA THR A 262 -24.22 14.85 19.10
C THR A 262 -24.29 13.48 18.43
N ALA A 263 -23.19 13.02 17.85
CA ALA A 263 -23.08 11.73 17.17
C ALA A 263 -23.13 10.54 18.13
N MET A 264 -22.74 10.71 19.39
CA MET A 264 -22.79 9.65 20.41
C MET A 264 -24.18 9.48 21.07
N GLN A 265 -25.15 10.33 20.74
CA GLN A 265 -26.51 10.20 21.28
C GLN A 265 -27.20 8.96 20.73
N ASP A 266 -27.90 8.24 21.61
CA ASP A 266 -28.56 6.98 21.30
C ASP A 266 -30.02 6.97 21.75
N LYS A 267 -30.86 6.33 20.94
CA LYS A 267 -32.24 6.00 21.29
C LYS A 267 -32.59 4.52 21.13
N LEU A 268 -31.62 3.69 20.76
CA LEU A 268 -31.86 2.29 20.45
C LEU A 268 -31.68 1.38 21.68
N HIS A 269 -30.66 1.62 22.51
CA HIS A 269 -30.32 0.71 23.60
C HIS A 269 -30.11 1.36 24.97
N GLN A 270 -29.45 2.51 25.05
CA GLN A 270 -29.12 3.14 26.33
C GLN A 270 -30.36 3.55 27.14
N PRO A 271 -31.41 4.17 26.55
CA PRO A 271 -32.57 4.59 27.33
C PRO A 271 -33.30 3.43 28.00
N TYR A 272 -33.31 2.26 27.35
CA TYR A 272 -33.97 1.05 27.85
C TYR A 272 -33.15 0.36 28.95
N ARG A 273 -31.84 0.59 28.97
CA ARG A 273 -30.92 0.01 29.98
C ARG A 273 -30.84 0.81 31.27
N ARG A 274 -31.46 1.99 31.36
CA ARG A 274 -31.48 2.84 32.57
C ARG A 274 -31.97 2.13 33.84
N GLY A 275 -32.85 1.13 33.71
CA GLY A 275 -33.34 0.34 34.85
C GLY A 275 -32.33 -0.67 35.40
N LEU A 276 -31.23 -0.91 34.68
CA LEU A 276 -30.18 -1.87 35.06
C LEU A 276 -28.98 -1.19 35.73
N ILE A 277 -28.82 0.11 35.52
CA ILE A 277 -27.67 0.89 35.96
C ILE A 277 -28.21 2.10 36.72
N PRO A 278 -28.17 2.10 38.06
CA PRO A 278 -28.65 3.22 38.86
C PRO A 278 -27.96 4.54 38.47
N GLY A 279 -28.75 5.60 38.32
CA GLY A 279 -28.26 6.94 37.94
C GLY A 279 -27.79 7.10 36.49
N LEU A 280 -27.99 6.11 35.60
CA LEU A 280 -27.44 6.17 34.23
C LEU A 280 -27.89 7.42 33.46
N THR A 281 -29.15 7.83 33.60
CA THR A 281 -29.68 8.99 32.85
C THR A 281 -29.01 10.27 33.32
N GLU A 282 -28.90 10.41 34.64
CA GLU A 282 -28.28 11.53 35.32
C GLU A 282 -26.78 11.61 34.98
N ILE A 283 -26.08 10.47 34.96
CA ILE A 283 -24.65 10.38 34.63
C ILE A 283 -24.37 10.77 33.18
N LEU A 284 -25.15 10.27 32.21
CA LEU A 284 -24.94 10.61 30.80
C LEU A 284 -25.27 12.08 30.50
N GLN A 285 -26.12 12.71 31.33
CA GLN A 285 -26.53 14.11 31.19
C GLN A 285 -25.73 15.08 32.07
N SER A 286 -24.97 14.58 33.05
CA SER A 286 -24.23 15.44 33.99
C SER A 286 -23.03 16.13 33.33
N VAL A 287 -22.51 15.55 32.25
CA VAL A 287 -21.38 16.06 31.50
C VAL A 287 -21.74 16.38 30.05
N THR A 288 -21.28 17.53 29.58
CA THR A 288 -21.40 18.00 28.20
C THR A 288 -20.09 18.68 27.79
N PRO A 289 -19.77 18.82 26.50
CA PRO A 289 -18.59 19.57 26.06
C PRO A 289 -18.60 21.02 26.57
N GLN A 290 -19.78 21.60 26.78
CA GLN A 290 -19.93 22.96 27.30
C GLN A 290 -19.65 23.04 28.81
N SER A 291 -20.09 22.05 29.59
CA SER A 291 -19.88 22.03 31.05
C SER A 291 -18.51 21.48 31.45
N HIS A 292 -17.91 20.63 30.62
CA HIS A 292 -16.63 19.96 30.88
C HIS A 292 -15.71 20.09 29.66
N PRO A 293 -14.86 21.14 29.62
CA PRO A 293 -13.88 21.30 28.56
C PRO A 293 -13.00 20.06 28.41
N GLY A 294 -12.70 19.67 27.16
CA GLY A 294 -11.95 18.46 26.85
C GLY A 294 -12.82 17.23 26.58
N LEU A 295 -14.07 17.20 27.08
CA LEU A 295 -15.02 16.13 26.78
C LEU A 295 -15.51 16.23 25.33
N LEU A 296 -15.48 15.10 24.62
CA LEU A 296 -16.02 14.96 23.27
C LEU A 296 -17.34 14.21 23.26
N GLY A 297 -17.53 13.22 24.14
CA GLY A 297 -18.75 12.43 24.16
C GLY A 297 -18.76 11.40 25.29
N ILE A 298 -19.94 10.86 25.60
CA ILE A 298 -20.13 9.91 26.69
C ILE A 298 -21.23 8.89 26.32
N CYS A 299 -20.99 7.62 26.62
CA CYS A 299 -21.93 6.54 26.35
C CYS A 299 -21.72 5.35 27.32
N LEU A 300 -22.60 4.36 27.23
CA LEU A 300 -22.39 3.06 27.83
C LEU A 300 -21.36 2.25 27.02
N SER A 301 -20.54 1.46 27.72
CA SER A 301 -19.60 0.51 27.10
C SER A 301 -20.25 -0.88 27.03
N GLY A 302 -20.64 -1.30 25.83
CA GLY A 302 -21.20 -2.62 25.58
C GLY A 302 -22.55 -2.84 26.28
N ALA A 303 -22.72 -4.03 26.87
CA ALA A 303 -23.92 -4.42 27.60
C ALA A 303 -23.79 -4.28 29.13
N GLY A 304 -22.59 -3.93 29.62
CA GLY A 304 -22.30 -3.80 31.04
C GLY A 304 -22.45 -2.37 31.57
N PRO A 305 -22.22 -2.17 32.88
CA PRO A 305 -22.39 -0.88 33.54
C PRO A 305 -21.27 0.15 33.34
N THR A 306 -20.18 -0.20 32.64
CA THR A 306 -19.07 0.73 32.40
C THR A 306 -19.53 1.93 31.56
N ILE A 307 -19.13 3.13 31.98
CA ILE A 307 -19.33 4.37 31.22
C ILE A 307 -18.04 4.69 30.48
N LEU A 308 -18.16 4.90 29.16
CA LEU A 308 -17.09 5.34 28.28
C LEU A 308 -17.27 6.82 27.97
N ALA A 309 -16.30 7.64 28.37
CA ALA A 309 -16.21 9.04 27.96
C ALA A 309 -14.99 9.25 27.04
N LEU A 310 -15.19 9.92 25.92
CA LEU A 310 -14.14 10.31 24.99
C LEU A 310 -13.71 11.74 25.30
N ALA A 311 -12.40 11.99 25.38
CA ALA A 311 -11.87 13.30 25.71
C ALA A 311 -10.48 13.54 25.08
N THR A 312 -10.09 14.80 24.92
CA THR A 312 -8.74 15.21 24.49
C THR A 312 -7.84 15.63 25.65
N ASP A 313 -8.42 16.15 26.72
CA ASP A 313 -7.73 16.61 27.93
C ASP A 313 -8.68 16.58 29.15
N ASN A 314 -8.23 17.12 30.30
CA ASN A 314 -8.99 17.18 31.56
C ASN A 314 -9.51 15.83 32.08
N PHE A 315 -8.80 14.74 31.77
CA PHE A 315 -9.23 13.37 32.05
C PHE A 315 -9.59 13.12 33.51
N GLU A 316 -8.73 13.52 34.44
CA GLU A 316 -8.96 13.29 35.88
C GLU A 316 -10.17 14.07 36.39
N THR A 317 -10.35 15.31 35.93
CA THR A 317 -11.49 16.15 36.33
C THR A 317 -12.81 15.54 35.87
N ILE A 318 -12.87 15.11 34.60
CA ILE A 318 -14.04 14.44 34.04
C ILE A 318 -14.31 13.12 34.78
N ALA A 319 -13.27 12.32 35.00
CA ALA A 319 -13.40 11.04 35.70
C ALA A 319 -13.91 11.23 37.15
N ASN A 320 -13.33 12.16 37.90
CA ASN A 320 -13.73 12.45 39.27
C ASN A 320 -15.18 12.94 39.36
N HIS A 321 -15.65 13.72 38.38
CA HIS A 321 -17.05 14.10 38.30
C HIS A 321 -17.96 12.87 38.16
N LEU A 322 -17.68 12.00 37.19
CA LEU A 322 -18.47 10.79 36.95
C LEU A 322 -18.44 9.80 38.14
N LEU A 323 -17.30 9.68 38.83
CA LEU A 323 -17.19 8.90 40.07
C LEU A 323 -18.10 9.46 41.18
N ASN A 324 -18.18 10.79 41.31
CA ASN A 324 -19.05 11.43 42.30
C ASN A 324 -20.53 11.22 41.98
N GLU A 325 -20.93 11.18 40.71
CA GLU A 325 -22.31 10.85 40.33
C GLU A 325 -22.68 9.43 40.74
N PHE A 326 -21.83 8.44 40.46
CA PHE A 326 -22.06 7.06 40.95
C PHE A 326 -22.08 6.97 42.49
N LYS A 327 -21.27 7.78 43.17
CA LYS A 327 -21.24 7.83 44.64
C LYS A 327 -22.56 8.29 45.24
N LYS A 328 -23.33 9.15 44.55
CA LYS A 328 -24.68 9.57 44.99
C LYS A 328 -25.65 8.39 45.01
N GLU A 329 -25.45 7.43 44.11
CA GLU A 329 -26.19 6.17 44.06
C GLU A 329 -25.59 5.07 44.96
N HIS A 330 -24.63 5.42 45.83
CA HIS A 330 -23.90 4.48 46.70
C HIS A 330 -23.13 3.38 45.96
N ILE A 331 -22.68 3.66 44.73
CA ILE A 331 -21.92 2.72 43.91
C ILE A 331 -20.43 3.08 43.96
N THR A 332 -19.60 2.09 44.29
CA THR A 332 -18.15 2.21 44.21
C THR A 332 -17.70 1.99 42.77
N CYS A 333 -16.83 2.86 42.26
CA CYS A 333 -16.29 2.78 40.91
C CYS A 333 -14.77 2.93 40.93
N THR A 334 -14.12 2.34 39.94
CA THR A 334 -12.74 2.67 39.56
C THR A 334 -12.75 3.32 38.19
N TRP A 335 -11.65 3.96 37.79
CA TRP A 335 -11.53 4.47 36.42
C TRP A 335 -10.18 4.17 35.81
N LYS A 336 -10.14 4.13 34.48
CA LYS A 336 -8.92 3.94 33.68
C LYS A 336 -8.93 4.90 32.50
N LEU A 337 -7.74 5.44 32.18
CA LEU A 337 -7.50 6.14 30.92
C LEU A 337 -6.89 5.17 29.91
N LEU A 338 -7.63 4.89 28.85
CA LEU A 338 -7.29 3.91 27.83
C LEU A 338 -7.13 4.56 26.46
N GLN A 339 -6.48 3.83 25.56
CA GLN A 339 -6.28 4.23 24.17
C GLN A 339 -6.67 3.08 23.25
N PRO A 340 -7.01 3.37 21.97
CA PRO A 340 -7.23 2.33 20.99
C PRO A 340 -6.06 1.34 20.90
N ALA A 341 -6.36 0.05 20.95
CA ALA A 341 -5.39 -1.01 20.69
C ALA A 341 -5.37 -1.30 19.19
N GLU A 342 -4.49 -0.63 18.44
CA GLU A 342 -4.52 -0.64 16.98
C GLU A 342 -4.24 -2.00 16.34
N GLU A 343 -3.43 -2.84 16.97
CA GLU A 343 -2.97 -4.12 16.40
C GLU A 343 -3.98 -5.27 16.54
N GLY A 344 -4.99 -5.11 17.42
CA GLY A 344 -5.91 -6.19 17.76
C GLY A 344 -5.21 -7.32 18.51
N THR A 345 -5.58 -8.55 18.19
CA THR A 345 -4.97 -9.75 18.79
C THR A 345 -3.61 -10.05 18.15
N THR A 346 -2.62 -10.32 19.00
CA THR A 346 -1.24 -10.66 18.60
C THR A 346 -0.77 -11.96 19.24
N VAL A 347 0.06 -12.73 18.55
CA VAL A 347 0.67 -13.97 19.07
C VAL A 347 2.18 -13.85 19.09
N ILE A 348 2.79 -14.06 20.26
CA ILE A 348 4.24 -13.99 20.50
C ILE A 348 4.76 -15.41 20.72
N ARG A 349 5.65 -15.88 19.85
CA ARG A 349 6.26 -17.22 19.94
C ARG A 349 7.73 -17.10 20.35
N ALA A 350 8.23 -18.01 21.19
CA ALA A 350 9.66 -18.07 21.49
C ALA A 350 10.46 -18.38 20.22
N ALA A 351 11.60 -17.71 20.02
CA ALA A 351 12.45 -17.86 18.83
C ALA A 351 12.90 -19.32 18.65
N GLY A 352 12.38 -20.00 17.62
CA GLY A 352 12.80 -21.38 17.30
C GLY A 352 11.80 -22.30 16.61
N ALA A 353 10.55 -21.90 16.32
CA ALA A 353 9.62 -22.77 15.59
C ALA A 353 8.74 -22.00 14.59
N PRO A 354 9.04 -22.03 13.28
CA PRO A 354 8.03 -21.73 12.27
C PRO A 354 7.04 -22.91 12.17
N ARG A 355 5.75 -22.63 11.96
CA ARG A 355 4.77 -23.69 11.67
C ARG A 355 5.10 -24.38 10.34
N GLN A 356 5.00 -25.71 10.30
CA GLN A 356 4.64 -26.37 9.04
C GLN A 356 3.16 -26.05 8.80
N GLY A 357 2.89 -25.12 7.88
CA GLY A 357 1.53 -24.71 7.50
C GLY A 357 1.24 -23.20 7.55
N GLU A 358 2.15 -22.36 8.04
CA GLU A 358 2.10 -20.91 7.77
C GLU A 358 2.46 -20.70 6.30
N ALA A 359 1.47 -20.74 5.42
CA ALA A 359 1.57 -19.93 4.22
C ALA A 359 1.43 -18.48 4.69
N MET A 360 2.56 -17.82 4.98
CA MET A 360 2.63 -16.37 4.82
C MET A 360 2.06 -16.08 3.44
N THR A 361 0.89 -15.46 3.36
CA THR A 361 0.50 -14.95 2.06
C THR A 361 1.39 -13.75 1.80
N TYR A 362 1.88 -13.62 0.57
CA TYR A 362 2.66 -12.44 0.18
C TYR A 362 1.89 -11.14 0.50
N ALA A 363 0.55 -11.20 0.55
CA ALA A 363 -0.36 -10.14 0.98
C ALA A 363 -0.17 -9.66 2.42
N ASP A 364 0.20 -10.53 3.35
CA ASP A 364 0.46 -10.14 4.75
C ASP A 364 1.77 -9.35 4.90
N SER A 365 2.66 -9.40 3.89
CA SER A 365 3.83 -8.51 3.77
C SER A 365 3.48 -7.15 3.13
N GLY A 366 2.18 -6.89 2.90
CA GLY A 366 1.68 -5.72 2.19
C GLY A 366 1.67 -5.87 0.66
N VAL A 367 1.73 -7.09 0.12
CA VAL A 367 1.77 -7.35 -1.33
C VAL A 367 0.54 -8.08 -1.86
N SER A 368 -0.40 -7.35 -2.45
CA SER A 368 -1.67 -7.88 -2.93
C SER A 368 -1.53 -8.60 -4.29
N ILE A 369 -1.65 -9.92 -4.26
CA ILE A 369 -1.74 -10.75 -5.48
C ILE A 369 -2.97 -10.36 -6.32
N ASP A 370 -4.09 -10.01 -5.66
CA ASP A 370 -5.31 -9.57 -6.34
C ASP A 370 -5.13 -8.24 -7.08
N ALA A 371 -4.42 -7.28 -6.47
CA ALA A 371 -4.08 -6.02 -7.13
C ALA A 371 -3.16 -6.25 -8.34
N GLY A 372 -2.20 -7.18 -8.24
CA GLY A 372 -1.39 -7.62 -9.37
C GLY A 372 -2.23 -8.24 -10.50
N ASN A 373 -3.17 -9.12 -10.18
CA ASN A 373 -4.08 -9.73 -11.15
C ASN A 373 -4.98 -8.71 -11.85
N GLU A 374 -5.52 -7.74 -11.11
CA GLU A 374 -6.33 -6.66 -11.66
C GLU A 374 -5.50 -5.72 -12.55
N LEU A 375 -4.27 -5.40 -12.16
CA LEU A 375 -3.34 -4.65 -12.99
C LEU A 375 -3.11 -5.36 -14.33
N VAL A 376 -2.76 -6.66 -14.30
CA VAL A 376 -2.56 -7.48 -15.50
C VAL A 376 -3.79 -7.42 -16.41
N LYS A 377 -4.99 -7.51 -15.85
CA LYS A 377 -6.25 -7.43 -16.60
C LYS A 377 -6.40 -6.06 -17.31
N GLN A 378 -6.04 -4.96 -16.65
CA GLN A 378 -6.17 -3.61 -17.23
C GLN A 378 -5.13 -3.32 -18.31
N ILE A 379 -3.91 -3.82 -18.18
CA ILE A 379 -2.80 -3.51 -19.11
C ILE A 379 -2.74 -4.44 -20.32
N LYS A 380 -3.35 -5.63 -20.25
CA LYS A 380 -3.34 -6.67 -21.32
C LYS A 380 -3.58 -6.11 -22.72
N ALA A 381 -4.61 -5.27 -22.88
CA ALA A 381 -4.95 -4.67 -24.16
C ALA A 381 -3.85 -3.73 -24.67
N SER A 382 -3.24 -2.94 -23.78
CA SER A 382 -2.16 -2.02 -24.13
C SER A 382 -0.88 -2.75 -24.50
N VAL A 383 -0.50 -3.78 -23.74
CA VAL A 383 0.68 -4.59 -24.04
C VAL A 383 0.54 -5.29 -25.40
N ALA A 384 -0.63 -5.85 -25.70
CA ALA A 384 -0.89 -6.50 -26.98
C ALA A 384 -0.72 -5.57 -28.21
N THR A 385 -0.82 -4.25 -28.04
CA THR A 385 -0.54 -3.30 -29.13
C THR A 385 0.93 -3.21 -29.52
N THR A 386 1.83 -3.82 -28.73
CA THR A 386 3.28 -3.84 -28.98
C THR A 386 3.75 -5.09 -29.76
N ARG A 387 2.81 -5.97 -30.15
CA ARG A 387 3.07 -7.16 -30.96
C ARG A 387 3.92 -6.86 -32.20
N ARG A 388 4.88 -7.74 -32.47
CA ARG A 388 5.74 -7.69 -33.66
C ARG A 388 6.05 -9.09 -34.17
N PRO A 389 6.56 -9.25 -35.42
CA PRO A 389 7.05 -10.54 -35.89
C PRO A 389 8.08 -11.12 -34.90
N GLY A 390 7.83 -12.35 -34.46
CA GLY A 390 8.65 -13.06 -33.47
C GLY A 390 8.22 -12.91 -32.01
N ALA A 391 7.44 -11.90 -31.62
CA ALA A 391 6.95 -11.73 -30.24
C ALA A 391 5.47 -11.35 -30.18
N ASP A 392 4.69 -12.16 -29.48
CA ASP A 392 3.23 -12.05 -29.32
C ASP A 392 2.79 -11.02 -28.26
N ALA A 393 3.72 -10.46 -27.49
CA ALA A 393 3.45 -9.51 -26.41
C ALA A 393 2.27 -9.96 -25.52
N GLU A 394 2.24 -11.26 -25.19
CA GLU A 394 1.29 -11.82 -24.24
C GLU A 394 1.88 -11.86 -22.84
N ILE A 395 1.12 -11.37 -21.87
CA ILE A 395 1.54 -11.28 -20.46
C ILE A 395 0.74 -12.24 -19.58
N GLY A 396 1.39 -12.73 -18.51
CA GLY A 396 0.84 -13.72 -17.57
C GLY A 396 1.55 -15.09 -17.62
N GLY A 397 2.54 -15.26 -18.52
CA GLY A 397 3.46 -16.39 -18.53
C GLY A 397 4.74 -16.14 -17.72
N PHE A 398 5.60 -17.15 -17.62
CA PHE A 398 6.86 -17.08 -16.85
C PHE A 398 7.97 -16.22 -17.48
N GLY A 399 7.83 -15.85 -18.75
CA GLY A 399 8.82 -15.05 -19.45
C GLY A 399 8.40 -14.71 -20.86
N GLY A 400 8.88 -13.58 -21.35
CA GLY A 400 8.69 -13.13 -22.72
C GLY A 400 9.52 -13.94 -23.71
N LEU A 401 8.94 -14.25 -24.87
CA LEU A 401 9.60 -15.02 -25.92
C LEU A 401 9.77 -14.18 -27.18
N LEU A 402 10.89 -14.37 -27.89
CA LEU A 402 11.10 -13.83 -29.22
C LEU A 402 11.76 -14.87 -30.14
N ASP A 403 11.05 -15.23 -31.21
CA ASP A 403 11.59 -16.02 -32.31
C ASP A 403 12.36 -15.10 -33.27
N LEU A 404 13.69 -15.20 -33.23
CA LEU A 404 14.61 -14.44 -34.07
C LEU A 404 14.39 -14.69 -35.57
N LYS A 405 14.04 -15.92 -35.97
CA LYS A 405 13.81 -16.25 -37.38
C LYS A 405 12.52 -15.58 -37.87
N ALA A 406 11.46 -15.64 -37.08
CA ALA A 406 10.21 -14.95 -37.37
C ALA A 406 10.37 -13.41 -37.33
N ALA A 407 11.30 -12.90 -36.52
CA ALA A 407 11.68 -11.49 -36.48
C ALA A 407 12.57 -11.05 -37.67
N GLY A 408 12.94 -11.97 -38.58
CA GLY A 408 13.69 -11.66 -39.81
C GLY A 408 15.18 -11.97 -39.79
N TYR A 409 15.70 -12.56 -38.70
CA TYR A 409 17.12 -12.92 -38.59
C TYR A 409 17.35 -14.37 -39.01
N ALA A 410 17.88 -14.55 -40.24
CA ALA A 410 18.20 -15.87 -40.78
C ALA A 410 19.46 -16.50 -40.14
N GLU A 411 20.41 -15.67 -39.73
CA GLU A 411 21.62 -16.06 -38.99
C GLU A 411 21.59 -15.49 -37.56
N PRO A 412 22.29 -16.13 -36.59
CA PRO A 412 22.37 -15.60 -35.22
C PRO A 412 22.90 -14.15 -35.21
N PRO A 413 22.07 -13.17 -34.80
CA PRO A 413 22.50 -11.78 -34.73
C PRO A 413 23.38 -11.54 -33.49
N ILE A 414 23.94 -10.35 -33.40
CA ILE A 414 24.57 -9.87 -32.17
C ILE A 414 23.49 -9.18 -31.34
N LEU A 415 23.30 -9.62 -30.10
CA LEU A 415 22.34 -9.00 -29.18
C LEU A 415 23.01 -7.88 -28.41
N VAL A 416 22.27 -6.79 -28.22
CA VAL A 416 22.67 -5.62 -27.44
C VAL A 416 21.64 -5.40 -26.34
N GLY A 417 22.10 -5.29 -25.10
CA GLY A 417 21.24 -5.03 -23.95
C GLY A 417 21.48 -3.63 -23.39
N ALA A 418 20.40 -2.96 -23.00
CA ALA A 418 20.42 -1.70 -22.26
C ALA A 418 19.49 -1.82 -21.05
N ILE A 419 19.88 -1.21 -19.93
CA ILE A 419 19.07 -1.10 -18.72
C ILE A 419 19.18 0.32 -18.19
N ASP A 420 18.05 0.95 -17.91
CA ASP A 420 18.00 2.31 -17.37
C ASP A 420 16.68 2.59 -16.65
N GLY A 421 16.66 3.65 -15.84
CA GLY A 421 15.49 4.16 -15.15
C GLY A 421 15.07 5.55 -15.65
N ILE A 422 13.99 6.07 -15.08
CA ILE A 422 13.47 7.42 -15.44
C ILE A 422 14.25 8.51 -14.68
N GLY A 423 14.67 8.22 -13.45
CA GLY A 423 15.29 9.19 -12.56
C GLY A 423 14.28 10.15 -11.91
N THR A 424 14.76 11.29 -11.41
CA THR A 424 13.99 12.17 -10.51
C THR A 424 12.84 12.95 -11.16
N LYS A 425 12.58 12.74 -12.47
CA LYS A 425 11.39 13.24 -13.18
C LYS A 425 10.10 12.67 -12.58
N VAL A 426 10.12 11.43 -12.07
CA VAL A 426 8.95 10.77 -11.46
C VAL A 426 8.38 11.56 -10.27
N LYS A 427 9.21 12.36 -9.58
CA LYS A 427 8.73 13.21 -8.48
C LYS A 427 7.76 14.30 -8.94
N ILE A 428 7.89 14.77 -10.18
CA ILE A 428 6.93 15.71 -10.78
C ILE A 428 5.66 14.96 -11.19
N ALA A 429 5.79 13.73 -11.68
CA ALA A 429 4.63 12.88 -12.00
C ALA A 429 3.76 12.60 -10.77
N PHE A 430 4.39 12.35 -9.61
CA PHE A 430 3.66 12.17 -8.35
C PHE A 430 2.90 13.42 -7.93
N GLU A 431 3.56 14.59 -7.95
CA GLU A 431 2.90 15.85 -7.60
C GLU A 431 1.72 16.16 -8.54
N MET A 432 1.90 15.91 -9.83
CA MET A 432 0.89 16.23 -10.83
C MET A 432 -0.21 15.15 -10.97
N GLY A 433 -0.04 13.97 -10.34
CA GLY A 433 -0.92 12.82 -10.56
C GLY A 433 -0.96 12.34 -12.02
N LYS A 434 0.15 12.51 -12.77
CA LYS A 434 0.25 12.20 -14.20
C LYS A 434 1.34 11.16 -14.46
N HIS A 435 0.93 9.90 -14.66
CA HIS A 435 1.83 8.75 -14.76
C HIS A 435 1.93 8.16 -16.17
N ASP A 436 1.09 8.59 -17.10
CA ASP A 436 0.91 8.01 -18.44
C ASP A 436 2.01 8.37 -19.45
N THR A 437 2.82 9.40 -19.19
CA THR A 437 3.93 9.79 -20.08
C THR A 437 5.30 9.31 -19.62
N VAL A 438 5.51 9.11 -18.30
CA VAL A 438 6.83 8.71 -17.77
C VAL A 438 7.21 7.27 -18.12
N GLY A 439 6.25 6.43 -18.52
CA GLY A 439 6.53 5.13 -19.14
C GLY A 439 7.20 5.26 -20.52
N ILE A 440 6.87 6.32 -21.29
CA ILE A 440 7.55 6.61 -22.57
C ILE A 440 9.00 7.03 -22.30
N ASP A 441 9.23 7.84 -21.26
CA ASP A 441 10.58 8.23 -20.83
C ASP A 441 11.44 7.00 -20.51
N LEU A 442 10.89 6.04 -19.76
CA LEU A 442 11.58 4.79 -19.41
C LEU A 442 12.04 4.02 -20.66
N VAL A 443 11.14 3.85 -21.63
CA VAL A 443 11.48 3.16 -22.88
C VAL A 443 12.52 3.95 -23.67
N ALA A 444 12.33 5.26 -23.81
CA ALA A 444 13.20 6.12 -24.60
C ALA A 444 14.65 6.11 -24.13
N MET A 445 14.87 6.14 -22.80
CA MET A 445 16.22 6.08 -22.22
C MET A 445 16.98 4.82 -22.68
N ASN A 446 16.31 3.69 -22.65
CA ASN A 446 16.88 2.39 -23.02
C ASN A 446 17.05 2.21 -24.54
N VAL A 447 16.00 2.47 -25.33
CA VAL A 447 16.02 2.15 -26.77
C VAL A 447 16.87 3.12 -27.57
N ASN A 448 17.03 4.36 -27.11
CA ASN A 448 17.96 5.31 -27.71
C ASN A 448 19.42 4.88 -27.46
N ASP A 449 19.73 4.26 -26.32
CA ASP A 449 21.07 3.70 -26.03
C ASP A 449 21.38 2.42 -26.82
N LEU A 450 20.35 1.69 -27.27
CA LEU A 450 20.54 0.59 -28.23
C LEU A 450 20.86 1.11 -29.62
N VAL A 451 20.07 2.07 -30.12
CA VAL A 451 20.20 2.51 -31.52
C VAL A 451 21.51 3.23 -31.78
N VAL A 452 22.16 3.83 -30.79
CA VAL A 452 23.51 4.44 -30.97
C VAL A 452 24.58 3.42 -31.38
N GLN A 453 24.38 2.14 -31.09
CA GLN A 453 25.26 1.05 -31.56
C GLN A 453 24.81 0.46 -32.92
N GLY A 454 23.72 0.98 -33.47
CA GLY A 454 23.08 0.46 -34.69
C GLY A 454 22.11 -0.70 -34.45
N ALA A 455 21.78 -1.01 -33.19
CA ALA A 455 20.88 -2.10 -32.87
C ALA A 455 19.40 -1.72 -33.08
N GLU A 456 18.63 -2.62 -33.69
CA GLU A 456 17.17 -2.54 -33.73
C GLU A 456 16.60 -3.08 -32.41
N PRO A 457 15.81 -2.30 -31.65
CA PRO A 457 15.13 -2.80 -30.45
C PRO A 457 14.12 -3.90 -30.80
N LEU A 458 14.18 -5.04 -30.11
CA LEU A 458 13.29 -6.19 -30.32
C LEU A 458 12.32 -6.38 -29.17
N MET A 459 12.83 -6.38 -27.94
CA MET A 459 12.06 -6.64 -26.73
C MET A 459 12.32 -5.57 -25.67
N PHE A 460 11.31 -5.34 -24.83
CA PHE A 460 11.37 -4.51 -23.65
C PHE A 460 10.78 -5.25 -22.45
N LEU A 461 11.40 -5.07 -21.28
CA LEU A 461 10.88 -5.49 -20.00
C LEU A 461 10.89 -4.33 -19.02
N ASP A 462 9.88 -4.24 -18.16
CA ASP A 462 9.80 -3.22 -17.11
C ASP A 462 9.78 -3.83 -15.70
N TYR A 463 10.28 -3.08 -14.73
CA TYR A 463 10.23 -3.39 -13.32
C TYR A 463 9.64 -2.18 -12.61
N TYR A 464 8.49 -2.36 -11.95
CA TYR A 464 7.78 -1.33 -11.22
C TYR A 464 7.80 -1.65 -9.72
N ALA A 465 8.37 -0.76 -8.91
CA ALA A 465 8.52 -0.95 -7.46
C ALA A 465 7.82 0.17 -6.70
N CYS A 466 6.95 -0.15 -5.75
CA CYS A 466 6.20 0.85 -4.98
C CYS A 466 6.01 0.44 -3.52
N SER A 467 5.56 1.35 -2.68
CA SER A 467 5.24 1.03 -1.28
C SER A 467 3.98 0.17 -1.18
N LYS A 468 2.93 0.62 -1.88
CA LYS A 468 1.64 -0.04 -2.05
C LYS A 468 1.14 0.24 -3.45
N LEU A 469 0.63 -0.79 -4.12
CA LEU A 469 0.22 -0.72 -5.51
C LEU A 469 -1.08 0.07 -5.65
N ASN A 470 -0.97 1.24 -6.28
CA ASN A 470 -2.13 1.88 -6.89
C ASN A 470 -2.28 1.36 -8.32
N VAL A 471 -3.30 0.52 -8.53
CA VAL A 471 -3.58 -0.11 -9.82
C VAL A 471 -3.80 0.91 -10.94
N GLN A 472 -4.44 2.05 -10.65
CA GLN A 472 -4.73 3.06 -11.68
C GLN A 472 -3.46 3.76 -12.17
N ASP A 473 -2.58 4.13 -11.23
CA ASP A 473 -1.31 4.80 -11.54
C ASP A 473 -0.36 3.85 -12.27
N ALA A 474 -0.25 2.60 -11.79
CA ALA A 474 0.55 1.57 -12.45
C ALA A 474 0.02 1.22 -13.84
N ALA A 475 -1.30 1.12 -14.02
CA ALA A 475 -1.89 0.89 -15.34
C ALA A 475 -1.64 2.07 -16.29
N ALA A 476 -1.70 3.32 -15.79
CA ALA A 476 -1.34 4.50 -16.57
C ALA A 476 0.13 4.47 -16.99
N PHE A 477 1.02 4.15 -16.05
CA PHE A 477 2.44 3.99 -16.32
C PHE A 477 2.72 2.96 -17.42
N VAL A 478 2.18 1.74 -17.29
CA VAL A 478 2.38 0.67 -18.28
C VAL A 478 1.77 1.03 -19.65
N ARG A 479 0.67 1.80 -19.71
CA ARG A 479 0.17 2.35 -20.98
C ARG A 479 1.21 3.23 -21.65
N GLY A 480 1.93 4.06 -20.88
CA GLY A 480 3.07 4.84 -21.37
C GLY A 480 4.22 3.97 -21.88
N VAL A 481 4.58 2.91 -21.15
CA VAL A 481 5.62 1.94 -21.57
C VAL A 481 5.23 1.30 -22.90
N ALA A 482 3.99 0.78 -23.00
CA ALA A 482 3.48 0.20 -24.23
C ALA A 482 3.49 1.22 -25.40
N ASP A 483 3.20 2.50 -25.12
CA ASP A 483 3.30 3.54 -26.13
C ASP A 483 4.74 3.78 -26.61
N GLY A 484 5.70 3.86 -25.69
CA GLY A 484 7.12 3.93 -26.02
C GLY A 484 7.58 2.73 -26.85
N CYS A 485 7.15 1.52 -26.51
CA CYS A 485 7.46 0.29 -27.25
C CYS A 485 6.92 0.33 -28.70
N LYS A 486 5.68 0.78 -28.90
CA LYS A 486 5.13 0.97 -30.27
C LYS A 486 5.92 1.99 -31.07
N GLN A 487 6.32 3.10 -30.43
CA GLN A 487 7.12 4.15 -31.08
C GLN A 487 8.49 3.62 -31.51
N SER A 488 9.15 2.79 -30.69
CA SER A 488 10.45 2.19 -30.99
C SER A 488 10.40 0.96 -31.90
N GLY A 489 9.27 0.25 -31.94
CA GLY A 489 9.14 -1.03 -32.64
C GLY A 489 9.52 -2.25 -31.78
N ALA A 490 9.75 -2.08 -30.49
CA ALA A 490 9.97 -3.20 -29.56
C ALA A 490 8.62 -3.79 -29.10
N ALA A 491 8.61 -5.09 -28.81
CA ALA A 491 7.52 -5.70 -28.05
C ALA A 491 7.75 -5.55 -26.54
N LEU A 492 6.71 -5.21 -25.78
CA LEU A 492 6.71 -5.30 -24.33
C LEU A 492 6.38 -6.75 -23.97
N VAL A 493 7.40 -7.53 -23.61
CA VAL A 493 7.30 -8.99 -23.52
C VAL A 493 7.13 -9.51 -22.09
N GLY A 494 7.28 -8.64 -21.10
CA GLY A 494 7.10 -8.99 -19.69
C GLY A 494 7.49 -7.83 -18.79
N GLY A 495 7.11 -7.95 -17.53
CA GLY A 495 7.50 -7.01 -16.50
C GLY A 495 7.18 -7.56 -15.12
N GLU A 496 7.62 -6.87 -14.09
CA GLU A 496 7.40 -7.27 -12.70
C GLU A 496 6.91 -6.09 -11.87
N THR A 497 5.97 -6.35 -10.96
CA THR A 497 5.41 -5.35 -10.05
C THR A 497 5.67 -5.78 -8.61
N ALA A 498 6.48 -5.01 -7.89
CA ALA A 498 6.88 -5.30 -6.53
C ALA A 498 6.31 -4.25 -5.55
N GLU A 499 5.53 -4.71 -4.57
CA GLU A 499 5.18 -3.92 -3.40
C GLU A 499 6.23 -4.16 -2.31
N MET A 500 6.88 -3.09 -1.87
CA MET A 500 7.95 -3.10 -0.87
C MET A 500 7.68 -2.03 0.18
N PRO A 501 6.63 -2.22 1.02
CA PRO A 501 6.34 -1.31 2.12
C PRO A 501 7.53 -1.25 3.07
N GLY A 502 7.90 -0.02 3.48
CA GLY A 502 9.08 0.23 4.31
C GLY A 502 10.36 0.59 3.53
N LEU A 503 10.44 0.28 2.23
CA LEU A 503 11.51 0.81 1.36
C LEU A 503 11.08 2.09 0.65
N TYR A 504 9.88 2.08 0.06
CA TYR A 504 9.29 3.23 -0.63
C TYR A 504 8.31 3.97 0.27
N LYS A 505 8.24 5.30 0.10
CA LYS A 505 7.20 6.13 0.73
C LYS A 505 5.84 5.86 0.09
N GLU A 506 4.78 6.02 0.87
CA GLU A 506 3.42 5.89 0.36
C GLU A 506 3.16 6.87 -0.79
N GLY A 507 2.52 6.38 -1.87
CA GLY A 507 2.27 7.16 -3.09
C GLY A 507 3.47 7.29 -4.03
N GLU A 508 4.65 6.79 -3.67
CA GLU A 508 5.84 6.84 -4.53
C GLU A 508 6.18 5.47 -5.13
N TYR A 509 6.74 5.49 -6.34
CA TYR A 509 7.30 4.33 -7.01
C TYR A 509 8.68 4.63 -7.63
N ASP A 510 9.41 3.58 -7.98
CA ASP A 510 10.53 3.64 -8.90
C ASP A 510 10.32 2.63 -10.03
N ALA A 511 10.89 2.89 -11.19
CA ALA A 511 10.75 2.03 -12.35
C ALA A 511 12.06 1.89 -13.11
N GLY A 512 12.42 0.63 -13.39
CA GLY A 512 13.52 0.23 -14.24
C GLY A 512 13.01 -0.41 -15.53
N GLY A 513 13.78 -0.29 -16.60
CA GLY A 513 13.44 -0.83 -17.91
C GLY A 513 14.66 -1.49 -18.51
N ALA A 514 14.44 -2.57 -19.25
CA ALA A 514 15.49 -3.31 -19.95
C ALA A 514 15.07 -3.51 -21.41
N ALA A 515 15.90 -3.04 -22.34
CA ALA A 515 15.69 -3.23 -23.76
C ALA A 515 16.73 -4.20 -24.33
N ILE A 516 16.26 -5.13 -25.15
CA ILE A 516 17.11 -6.05 -25.93
C ILE A 516 16.93 -5.73 -27.41
N GLY A 517 18.02 -5.37 -28.07
CA GLY A 517 18.07 -5.16 -29.50
C GLY A 517 18.99 -6.15 -30.21
N ALA A 518 18.99 -6.10 -31.54
CA ALA A 518 19.82 -6.94 -32.36
C ALA A 518 20.48 -6.18 -33.52
N ILE A 519 21.70 -6.59 -33.82
CA ILE A 519 22.47 -6.16 -35.00
C ILE A 519 22.62 -7.40 -35.89
N GLN A 520 22.25 -7.25 -37.16
CA GLN A 520 22.38 -8.35 -38.12
C GLN A 520 23.85 -8.77 -38.26
N ARG A 521 24.08 -10.08 -38.38
CA ARG A 521 25.43 -10.62 -38.59
C ARG A 521 26.08 -9.96 -39.82
N GLY A 522 27.28 -9.43 -39.66
CA GLY A 522 28.04 -8.75 -40.73
C GLY A 522 27.71 -7.27 -40.91
N ALA A 523 26.72 -6.71 -40.20
CA ALA A 523 26.52 -5.28 -40.15
C ALA A 523 27.61 -4.59 -39.31
N ILE A 524 27.86 -3.31 -39.58
CA ILE A 524 28.80 -2.48 -38.83
C ILE A 524 28.20 -2.19 -37.45
N ILE A 525 28.99 -2.42 -36.40
CA ILE A 525 28.66 -2.03 -35.03
C ILE A 525 29.19 -0.62 -34.81
N LEU A 526 28.32 0.28 -34.34
CA LEU A 526 28.70 1.67 -34.06
C LEU A 526 29.12 1.85 -32.60
N PRO A 527 29.98 2.85 -32.30
CA PRO A 527 30.66 3.74 -33.25
C PRO A 527 31.79 3.05 -34.03
N ASP A 528 31.86 3.31 -35.34
CA ASP A 528 32.99 2.92 -36.19
C ASP A 528 34.10 3.96 -36.09
N LYS A 529 34.85 3.88 -34.99
CA LYS A 529 35.94 4.81 -34.68
C LYS A 529 37.04 4.83 -35.74
N ALA A 530 37.22 3.75 -36.49
CA ALA A 530 38.24 3.66 -37.54
C ALA A 530 37.85 4.44 -38.81
N ALA A 531 36.55 4.56 -39.09
CA ALA A 531 36.04 5.33 -40.22
C ALA A 531 35.94 6.84 -39.96
N MET A 532 36.05 7.27 -38.70
CA MET A 532 36.00 8.68 -38.32
C MET A 532 37.28 9.42 -38.71
N ALA A 533 37.12 10.61 -39.30
CA ALA A 533 38.21 11.46 -39.74
C ALA A 533 37.97 12.93 -39.39
N GLN A 534 39.05 13.71 -39.35
CA GLN A 534 38.95 15.17 -39.26
C GLN A 534 38.08 15.71 -40.41
N GLY A 535 37.17 16.62 -40.10
CA GLY A 535 36.24 17.22 -41.05
C GLY A 535 34.92 16.48 -41.21
N ASP A 536 34.76 15.31 -40.58
CA ASP A 536 33.44 14.67 -40.48
C ASP A 536 32.44 15.60 -39.80
N VAL A 537 31.21 15.58 -40.29
CA VAL A 537 30.17 16.52 -39.88
C VAL A 537 29.40 15.98 -38.67
N LEU A 538 29.11 16.88 -37.72
CA LEU A 538 28.23 16.60 -36.60
C LEU A 538 26.81 17.07 -36.93
N LEU A 539 25.86 16.14 -36.89
CA LEU A 539 24.43 16.45 -37.03
C LEU A 539 23.72 16.25 -35.70
N GLY A 540 22.99 17.26 -35.22
CA GLY A 540 22.19 17.20 -33.99
C GLY A 540 20.71 17.04 -34.28
N LEU A 541 20.03 16.15 -33.55
CA LEU A 541 18.57 15.97 -33.61
C LEU A 541 17.89 16.68 -32.43
N ALA A 542 16.82 17.41 -32.72
CA ALA A 542 16.10 18.19 -31.71
C ALA A 542 15.50 17.32 -30.60
N SER A 543 15.65 17.75 -29.35
CA SER A 543 14.94 17.18 -28.20
C SER A 543 13.51 17.75 -28.07
N ASN A 544 12.65 17.04 -27.34
CA ASN A 544 11.32 17.52 -26.95
C ASN A 544 11.37 18.45 -25.71
N GLY A 545 12.56 18.73 -25.17
CA GLY A 545 12.75 19.45 -23.92
C GLY A 545 13.82 18.81 -23.06
N VAL A 546 13.58 18.76 -21.74
CA VAL A 546 14.56 18.27 -20.75
C VAL A 546 14.82 16.77 -20.86
N HIS A 547 13.92 16.01 -21.49
CA HIS A 547 13.94 14.55 -21.55
C HIS A 547 13.84 13.93 -20.15
N SER A 548 14.75 13.05 -19.74
CA SER A 548 14.73 12.38 -18.42
C SER A 548 15.94 12.69 -17.54
N ASN A 549 16.78 13.68 -17.89
CA ASN A 549 18.04 13.97 -17.19
C ASN A 549 18.07 15.37 -16.55
N GLY A 550 18.78 15.50 -15.43
CA GLY A 550 18.97 16.79 -14.75
C GLY A 550 17.76 17.30 -13.95
N TYR A 551 16.73 16.47 -13.72
CA TYR A 551 15.50 16.88 -13.01
C TYR A 551 15.72 17.27 -11.55
N SER A 552 16.77 16.75 -10.91
CA SER A 552 17.15 17.18 -9.57
C SER A 552 17.53 18.68 -9.53
N LEU A 553 18.18 19.19 -10.58
CA LEU A 553 18.48 20.61 -10.71
C LEU A 553 17.24 21.40 -11.14
N VAL A 554 16.46 20.90 -12.10
CA VAL A 554 15.20 21.52 -12.53
C VAL A 554 14.29 21.80 -11.34
N ARG A 555 14.04 20.80 -10.49
CA ARG A 555 13.19 20.93 -9.31
C ARG A 555 13.72 21.99 -8.34
N LYS A 556 15.03 22.03 -8.09
CA LYS A 556 15.66 23.06 -7.25
C LYS A 556 15.52 24.46 -7.82
N VAL A 557 15.61 24.63 -9.15
CA VAL A 557 15.43 25.93 -9.80
C VAL A 557 13.98 26.40 -9.70
N VAL A 558 13.02 25.52 -9.94
CA VAL A 558 11.58 25.80 -9.81
C VAL A 558 11.25 26.22 -8.36
N GLU A 559 11.69 25.42 -7.38
CA GLU A 559 11.50 25.69 -5.96
C GLU A 559 12.10 27.04 -5.54
N ARG A 560 13.36 27.32 -5.91
CA ARG A 560 14.03 28.61 -5.60
C ARG A 560 13.37 29.81 -6.27
N SER A 561 12.68 29.59 -7.38
CA SER A 561 11.93 30.64 -8.08
C SER A 561 10.55 30.89 -7.46
N GLY A 562 10.16 30.12 -6.43
CA GLY A 562 8.88 30.24 -5.76
C GLY A 562 7.70 29.76 -6.60
N LEU A 563 7.94 28.93 -7.63
CA LEU A 563 6.90 28.40 -8.52
C LEU A 563 6.43 27.02 -8.03
N SER A 564 5.13 26.78 -8.13
CA SER A 564 4.51 25.46 -8.03
C SER A 564 4.47 24.77 -9.40
N PHE A 565 4.42 23.44 -9.42
CA PHE A 565 4.22 22.67 -10.66
C PHE A 565 2.83 22.91 -11.29
N HIS A 566 1.88 23.40 -10.51
CA HIS A 566 0.54 23.76 -10.99
C HIS A 566 0.43 25.19 -11.54
N ASP A 567 1.45 26.03 -11.35
CA ASP A 567 1.47 27.38 -11.92
C ASP A 567 1.66 27.32 -13.44
N LYS A 568 1.25 28.38 -14.15
CA LYS A 568 1.54 28.52 -15.58
C LYS A 568 3.04 28.54 -15.82
N ALA A 569 3.51 27.82 -16.84
CA ALA A 569 4.92 27.81 -17.17
C ALA A 569 5.38 29.18 -17.70
N PRO A 570 6.39 29.83 -17.09
CA PRO A 570 6.87 31.14 -17.55
C PRO A 570 7.44 31.15 -18.98
N TRP A 571 7.78 29.97 -19.51
CA TRP A 571 8.29 29.78 -20.86
C TRP A 571 7.23 29.33 -21.87
N ASP A 572 6.03 28.95 -21.40
CA ASP A 572 4.90 28.53 -22.22
C ASP A 572 3.59 28.66 -21.43
N GLU A 573 2.90 29.79 -21.58
CA GLU A 573 1.68 30.09 -20.82
C GLU A 573 0.48 29.19 -21.15
N SER A 574 0.58 28.32 -22.16
CA SER A 574 -0.49 27.40 -22.56
C SER A 574 -0.64 26.18 -21.66
N GLN A 575 0.36 25.90 -20.82
CA GLN A 575 0.43 24.73 -19.97
C GLN A 575 1.01 25.06 -18.58
N SER A 576 0.83 24.16 -17.62
CA SER A 576 1.47 24.31 -16.31
C SER A 576 2.97 23.99 -16.36
N VAL A 577 3.73 24.45 -15.35
CA VAL A 577 5.15 24.10 -15.17
C VAL A 577 5.35 22.58 -15.18
N GLY A 578 4.53 21.86 -14.41
CA GLY A 578 4.55 20.41 -14.31
C GLY A 578 4.21 19.72 -15.62
N GLU A 579 3.18 20.18 -16.33
CA GLU A 579 2.79 19.62 -17.64
C GLU A 579 3.92 19.77 -18.68
N SER A 580 4.52 20.95 -18.76
CA SER A 580 5.63 21.22 -19.68
C SER A 580 6.85 20.34 -19.37
N LEU A 581 7.20 20.22 -18.08
CA LEU A 581 8.30 19.39 -17.62
C LEU A 581 8.01 17.88 -17.73
N LEU A 582 6.75 17.46 -17.84
CA LEU A 582 6.36 16.06 -18.08
C LEU A 582 6.28 15.70 -19.57
N THR A 583 6.66 16.61 -20.48
CA THR A 583 6.81 16.29 -21.90
C THR A 583 7.72 15.06 -22.08
N PRO A 584 7.26 14.01 -22.78
CA PRO A 584 8.00 12.75 -22.88
C PRO A 584 9.26 12.89 -23.73
N THR A 585 10.27 12.10 -23.38
CA THR A 585 11.54 11.95 -24.10
C THR A 585 11.28 11.48 -25.52
N ARG A 586 12.03 12.04 -26.48
CA ARG A 586 11.89 11.70 -27.90
C ARG A 586 12.56 10.34 -28.15
N ILE A 587 11.84 9.45 -28.82
CA ILE A 587 12.36 8.15 -29.30
C ILE A 587 12.84 8.32 -30.74
N TYR A 588 14.14 8.10 -30.99
CA TYR A 588 14.78 8.35 -32.29
C TYR A 588 14.97 7.09 -33.15
N VAL A 589 14.54 5.94 -32.64
CA VAL A 589 14.88 4.61 -33.19
C VAL A 589 14.53 4.46 -34.67
N LYS A 590 13.25 4.61 -35.04
CA LYS A 590 12.80 4.36 -36.42
C LYS A 590 13.49 5.25 -37.45
N PRO A 591 13.58 6.60 -37.25
CA PRO A 591 14.35 7.46 -38.14
C PRO A 591 15.82 7.07 -38.25
N LEU A 592 16.49 6.79 -37.12
CA LEU A 592 17.92 6.46 -37.11
C LEU A 592 18.22 5.12 -37.80
N LEU A 593 17.36 4.11 -37.65
CA LEU A 593 17.54 2.84 -38.35
C LEU A 593 17.54 3.00 -39.89
N GLN A 594 16.83 4.00 -40.45
CA GLN A 594 16.84 4.25 -41.90
C GLN A 594 18.20 4.67 -42.44
N VAL A 595 18.99 5.39 -41.64
CA VAL A 595 20.33 5.85 -42.02
C VAL A 595 21.42 4.86 -41.61
N VAL A 596 21.22 4.13 -40.51
CA VAL A 596 22.09 3.03 -40.07
C VAL A 596 22.10 1.89 -41.11
N GLN A 597 20.92 1.45 -41.57
CA GLN A 597 20.81 0.35 -42.54
C GLN A 597 21.46 0.68 -43.90
N ARG A 598 21.65 1.97 -44.20
CA ARG A 598 22.34 2.44 -45.41
C ARG A 598 23.85 2.64 -45.21
N GLY A 599 24.37 2.42 -44.00
CA GLY A 599 25.78 2.61 -43.68
C GLY A 599 26.25 4.07 -43.76
N LEU A 600 25.36 5.03 -43.54
CA LEU A 600 25.66 6.46 -43.71
C LEU A 600 26.19 7.15 -42.43
N ILE A 601 26.18 6.44 -41.30
CA ILE A 601 26.55 6.95 -39.98
C ILE A 601 27.85 6.30 -39.51
N LYS A 602 28.77 7.10 -38.96
CA LYS A 602 30.05 6.63 -38.38
C LYS A 602 29.98 6.50 -36.86
N GLY A 603 29.12 7.27 -36.20
CA GLY A 603 28.89 7.18 -34.75
C GLY A 603 27.70 8.00 -34.32
N MET A 604 27.18 7.71 -33.13
CA MET A 604 26.06 8.42 -32.51
C MET A 604 26.28 8.57 -31.01
N ALA A 605 25.78 9.67 -30.45
CA ALA A 605 25.77 9.95 -29.02
C ALA A 605 24.36 10.37 -28.59
N HIS A 606 23.76 9.56 -27.72
CA HIS A 606 22.51 9.91 -27.04
C HIS A 606 22.84 10.91 -25.92
N ILE A 607 22.21 12.08 -25.95
CA ILE A 607 22.57 13.19 -25.07
C ILE A 607 21.73 13.12 -23.78
N THR A 608 22.32 12.51 -22.75
CA THR A 608 21.67 12.21 -21.45
C THR A 608 22.39 12.94 -20.30
N GLY A 609 22.61 12.27 -19.16
CA GLY A 609 23.40 12.80 -18.05
C GLY A 609 24.83 13.12 -18.52
N GLY A 610 25.36 14.27 -18.09
CA GLY A 610 26.65 14.77 -18.59
C GLY A 610 26.55 15.56 -19.90
N GLY A 611 25.34 15.67 -20.48
CA GLY A 611 25.02 16.61 -21.55
C GLY A 611 25.88 16.41 -22.79
N LEU A 612 26.18 17.50 -23.50
CA LEU A 612 26.98 17.44 -24.73
C LEU A 612 28.44 17.09 -24.44
N LEU A 613 28.98 17.61 -23.33
CA LEU A 613 30.40 17.52 -23.02
C LEU A 613 30.84 16.12 -22.61
N GLU A 614 29.99 15.31 -21.98
CA GLU A 614 30.37 13.95 -21.55
C GLU A 614 29.88 12.85 -22.50
N ASN A 615 28.79 13.07 -23.26
CA ASN A 615 28.23 12.02 -24.12
C ASN A 615 28.89 11.96 -25.49
N ILE A 616 29.17 13.10 -26.12
CA ILE A 616 29.79 13.14 -27.45
C ILE A 616 31.18 12.49 -27.46
N PRO A 617 32.09 12.74 -26.49
CA PRO A 617 33.39 12.09 -26.46
C PRO A 617 33.37 10.55 -26.45
N ARG A 618 32.34 9.93 -25.86
CA ARG A 618 32.27 8.46 -25.71
C ARG A 618 32.27 7.74 -27.06
N MET A 619 31.74 8.38 -28.10
CA MET A 619 31.73 7.81 -29.45
C MET A 619 33.02 8.04 -30.26
N LEU A 620 33.91 8.94 -29.84
CA LEU A 620 35.07 9.38 -30.63
C LEU A 620 36.31 8.48 -30.42
N PRO A 621 37.24 8.39 -31.40
CA PRO A 621 38.59 7.88 -31.18
C PRO A 621 39.45 8.89 -30.39
N ASP A 622 40.51 8.38 -29.75
CA ASP A 622 41.41 9.21 -28.92
C ASP A 622 42.15 10.30 -29.71
N THR A 623 42.16 10.22 -31.04
CA THR A 623 42.83 11.18 -31.93
C THR A 623 41.95 12.36 -32.35
N LEU A 624 40.63 12.29 -32.12
CA LEU A 624 39.67 13.30 -32.56
C LEU A 624 38.92 13.92 -31.39
N ALA A 625 38.43 15.14 -31.60
CA ALA A 625 37.55 15.86 -30.70
C ALA A 625 36.36 16.43 -31.48
N ALA A 626 35.25 16.68 -30.79
CA ALA A 626 34.09 17.35 -31.37
C ALA A 626 34.21 18.87 -31.17
N GLU A 627 34.00 19.64 -32.22
CA GLU A 627 33.83 21.09 -32.13
C GLU A 627 32.41 21.46 -32.58
N LEU A 628 31.61 21.99 -31.66
CA LEU A 628 30.25 22.45 -31.88
C LEU A 628 30.16 23.97 -31.88
N ASP A 629 29.19 24.52 -32.59
CA ASP A 629 28.82 25.94 -32.56
C ASP A 629 27.43 26.11 -31.94
N ALA A 630 27.35 26.73 -30.75
CA ALA A 630 26.10 26.93 -30.02
C ALA A 630 25.05 27.77 -30.79
N THR A 631 25.46 28.51 -31.83
CA THR A 631 24.55 29.28 -32.70
C THR A 631 23.81 28.42 -33.71
N ALA A 632 24.25 27.17 -33.91
CA ALA A 632 23.77 26.32 -34.99
C ALA A 632 22.42 25.64 -34.72
N TRP A 633 21.90 25.69 -33.49
CA TRP A 633 20.57 25.17 -33.15
C TRP A 633 19.82 26.08 -32.16
N PRO A 634 18.49 26.07 -32.17
CA PRO A 634 17.71 26.83 -31.21
C PRO A 634 17.67 26.13 -29.84
N VAL A 635 17.99 26.86 -28.78
CA VAL A 635 17.76 26.39 -27.40
C VAL A 635 16.26 26.52 -27.06
N PRO A 636 15.59 25.44 -26.64
CA PRO A 636 14.19 25.48 -26.19
C PRO A 636 13.95 26.49 -25.06
N ALA A 637 12.76 27.11 -25.05
CA ALA A 637 12.41 28.17 -24.09
C ALA A 637 12.52 27.72 -22.63
N VAL A 638 12.15 26.46 -22.33
CA VAL A 638 12.31 25.86 -20.99
C VAL A 638 13.76 25.90 -20.51
N PHE A 639 14.73 25.64 -21.38
CA PHE A 639 16.13 25.65 -21.01
C PHE A 639 16.68 27.07 -20.85
N LYS A 640 16.25 28.02 -21.70
CA LYS A 640 16.60 29.44 -21.53
C LYS A 640 16.15 29.94 -20.17
N TRP A 641 14.89 29.64 -19.82
CA TRP A 641 14.35 30.00 -18.51
C TRP A 641 15.10 29.32 -17.36
N LEU A 642 15.32 27.99 -17.44
CA LEU A 642 16.02 27.24 -16.40
C LEU A 642 17.45 27.75 -16.17
N LYS A 643 18.16 28.09 -17.24
CA LYS A 643 19.50 28.66 -17.17
C LYS A 643 19.49 30.02 -16.48
N GLN A 644 18.58 30.92 -16.89
CA GLN A 644 18.47 32.26 -16.33
C GLN A 644 18.04 32.22 -14.85
N ALA A 645 16.97 31.49 -14.54
CA ALA A 645 16.45 31.34 -13.18
C ALA A 645 17.46 30.63 -12.25
N GLY A 646 18.18 29.64 -12.78
CA GLY A 646 19.22 28.90 -12.05
C GLY A 646 20.58 29.62 -11.96
N ARG A 647 20.78 30.71 -12.71
CA ARG A 647 22.07 31.41 -12.86
C ARG A 647 23.23 30.46 -13.18
N LEU A 648 23.00 29.55 -14.12
CA LEU A 648 23.98 28.52 -14.45
C LEU A 648 25.04 29.08 -15.39
N GLU A 649 26.30 28.73 -15.14
CA GLU A 649 27.40 28.97 -16.07
C GLU A 649 27.19 28.19 -17.37
N ASN A 650 27.76 28.66 -18.48
CA ASN A 650 27.58 28.04 -19.80
C ASN A 650 28.07 26.60 -19.85
N THR A 651 29.21 26.32 -19.22
CA THR A 651 29.80 24.99 -19.13
C THR A 651 28.95 24.03 -18.30
N GLU A 652 28.41 24.49 -17.16
CA GLU A 652 27.52 23.67 -16.33
C GLU A 652 26.19 23.40 -17.05
N PHE A 653 25.68 24.38 -17.79
CA PHE A 653 24.46 24.25 -18.59
C PHE A 653 24.57 23.15 -19.66
N CYS A 654 25.66 23.14 -20.45
CA CYS A 654 25.86 22.12 -21.48
C CYS A 654 26.36 20.77 -20.95
N ARG A 655 26.89 20.72 -19.72
CA ARG A 655 27.22 19.49 -19.02
C ARG A 655 25.99 18.87 -18.34
N THR A 656 25.04 19.67 -17.89
CA THR A 656 23.88 19.14 -17.15
C THR A 656 22.77 18.68 -18.08
N TRP A 657 22.52 19.42 -19.15
CA TRP A 657 21.36 19.21 -20.01
C TRP A 657 21.73 19.08 -21.48
N ASN A 658 20.75 18.58 -22.25
CA ASN A 658 20.88 18.36 -23.69
C ASN A 658 20.85 19.67 -24.52
N THR A 659 20.46 20.79 -23.91
CA THR A 659 20.41 22.15 -24.52
C THR A 659 19.56 22.27 -25.80
N GLY A 660 18.71 21.29 -26.08
CA GLY A 660 17.89 21.22 -27.30
C GLY A 660 18.26 20.13 -28.28
N LEU A 661 19.35 19.38 -28.06
CA LEU A 661 19.80 18.28 -28.90
C LEU A 661 19.72 16.96 -28.15
N GLY A 662 18.82 16.05 -28.50
CA GLY A 662 18.74 14.76 -27.82
C GLY A 662 19.65 13.67 -28.39
N MET A 663 20.15 13.85 -29.61
CA MET A 663 21.05 12.92 -30.27
C MET A 663 22.05 13.69 -31.14
N VAL A 664 23.30 13.25 -31.20
CA VAL A 664 24.33 13.80 -32.10
C VAL A 664 24.95 12.67 -32.92
N LEU A 665 25.08 12.87 -34.23
CA LEU A 665 25.57 11.89 -35.20
C LEU A 665 26.89 12.38 -35.81
N VAL A 666 27.82 11.46 -36.05
CA VAL A 666 29.01 11.68 -36.89
C VAL A 666 28.74 11.08 -38.26
N VAL A 667 28.87 11.89 -39.30
CA VAL A 667 28.67 11.48 -40.69
C VAL A 667 29.78 12.01 -41.58
N ASP A 668 30.03 11.32 -42.69
CA ASP A 668 30.90 11.86 -43.73
C ASP A 668 30.33 13.17 -44.30
N GLY A 669 31.19 14.15 -44.57
CA GLY A 669 30.76 15.44 -45.12
C GLY A 669 29.98 15.32 -46.44
N SER A 670 30.30 14.33 -47.26
CA SER A 670 29.57 14.06 -48.51
C SER A 670 28.18 13.44 -48.29
N SER A 671 27.99 12.76 -47.17
CA SER A 671 26.72 12.09 -46.79
C SER A 671 25.79 12.97 -45.95
N ALA A 672 26.28 14.07 -45.37
CA ALA A 672 25.55 14.90 -44.42
C ALA A 672 24.18 15.38 -44.95
N LYS A 673 24.11 15.81 -46.21
CA LYS A 673 22.87 16.25 -46.84
C LYS A 673 21.86 15.10 -46.98
N ALA A 674 22.29 13.95 -47.48
CA ALA A 674 21.43 12.79 -47.67
C ALA A 674 20.88 12.26 -46.33
N VAL A 675 21.72 12.20 -45.29
CA VAL A 675 21.30 11.83 -43.93
C VAL A 675 20.26 12.81 -43.40
N THR A 676 20.48 14.11 -43.59
CA THR A 676 19.54 15.16 -43.17
C THR A 676 18.18 15.00 -43.84
N GLU A 677 18.16 14.79 -45.16
CA GLU A 677 16.93 14.61 -45.93
C GLU A 677 16.14 13.37 -45.46
N ILE A 678 16.81 12.21 -45.30
CA ILE A 678 16.15 10.98 -44.82
C ILE A 678 15.54 11.17 -43.42
N LEU A 679 16.25 11.82 -42.50
CA LEU A 679 15.76 12.03 -41.15
C LEU A 679 14.60 13.04 -41.11
N GLN A 680 14.65 14.10 -41.93
CA GLN A 680 13.55 15.06 -42.05
C GLN A 680 12.30 14.44 -42.68
N GLU A 681 12.44 13.54 -43.66
CA GLU A 681 11.33 12.75 -44.21
C GLU A 681 10.63 11.90 -43.13
N HIS A 682 11.37 11.50 -42.09
CA HIS A 682 10.85 10.76 -40.94
C HIS A 682 10.42 11.68 -39.76
N GLY A 683 10.32 12.98 -40.00
CA GLY A 683 9.78 13.96 -39.06
C GLY A 683 10.80 14.53 -38.07
N GLU A 684 12.09 14.25 -38.23
CA GLU A 684 13.13 14.80 -37.36
C GLU A 684 13.52 16.23 -37.74
N LYS A 685 13.81 17.05 -36.74
CA LYS A 685 14.47 18.34 -36.93
C LYS A 685 15.98 18.14 -36.76
N VAL A 686 16.72 18.39 -37.84
CA VAL A 686 18.16 18.14 -37.92
C VAL A 686 18.91 19.45 -38.09
N TYR A 687 19.99 19.61 -37.34
CA TYR A 687 20.90 20.75 -37.42
C TYR A 687 22.32 20.26 -37.72
N THR A 688 23.04 20.96 -38.58
CA THR A 688 24.50 20.78 -38.67
C THR A 688 25.13 21.59 -37.54
N VAL A 689 25.62 20.90 -36.51
CA VAL A 689 26.01 21.53 -35.24
C VAL A 689 27.51 21.74 -35.09
N GLY A 690 28.31 21.14 -35.96
CA GLY A 690 29.76 21.20 -35.87
C GLY A 690 30.48 20.19 -36.74
N SER A 691 31.73 19.90 -36.37
CA SER A 691 32.57 18.91 -37.07
C SER A 691 33.60 18.26 -36.14
N LEU A 692 34.20 17.16 -36.59
CA LEU A 692 35.34 16.54 -35.91
C LEU A 692 36.64 17.28 -36.26
N ILE A 693 37.44 17.55 -35.24
CA ILE A 693 38.75 18.17 -35.33
C ILE A 693 39.81 17.25 -34.74
N ASN A 694 41.09 17.51 -35.03
CA ASN A 694 42.18 16.82 -34.33
C ASN A 694 42.15 17.16 -32.84
N ARG A 695 42.26 16.14 -31.99
CA ARG A 695 42.24 16.33 -30.55
C ARG A 695 43.50 17.09 -30.11
N SER A 696 43.29 18.12 -29.29
CA SER A 696 44.34 18.78 -28.54
C SER A 696 44.27 18.34 -27.07
N THR A 697 43.70 19.17 -26.19
CA THR A 697 43.50 18.86 -24.77
C THR A 697 42.06 18.48 -24.43
N GLU A 698 41.08 19.13 -25.06
CA GLU A 698 39.65 18.91 -24.81
C GLU A 698 39.05 17.91 -25.81
N GLU A 699 38.11 17.09 -25.35
CA GLU A 699 37.42 16.07 -26.18
C GLU A 699 36.18 16.61 -26.90
N CYS A 700 35.56 17.63 -26.34
CA CYS A 700 34.36 18.27 -26.87
C CYS A 700 34.39 19.76 -26.52
N VAL A 701 34.38 20.61 -27.53
CA VAL A 701 34.44 22.07 -27.42
C VAL A 701 33.15 22.65 -27.98
N VAL A 702 32.48 23.50 -27.22
CA VAL A 702 31.29 24.25 -27.68
C VAL A 702 31.65 25.72 -27.79
N ARG A 703 31.70 26.25 -29.01
CA ARG A 703 31.98 27.65 -29.30
C ARG A 703 30.73 28.52 -29.18
N ASN A 704 30.94 29.82 -29.04
CA ASN A 704 29.90 30.87 -29.09
C ASN A 704 28.77 30.74 -28.05
N MET A 705 29.01 30.02 -26.94
CA MET A 705 28.00 29.80 -25.90
C MET A 705 27.41 31.11 -25.36
N SER A 706 28.24 32.13 -25.13
CA SER A 706 27.81 33.41 -24.57
C SER A 706 26.94 34.25 -25.51
N GLU A 707 26.95 33.98 -26.81
CA GLU A 707 26.17 34.74 -27.79
C GLU A 707 24.69 34.34 -27.81
N VAL A 708 24.40 33.10 -27.43
CA VAL A 708 23.07 32.48 -27.60
C VAL A 708 22.49 31.99 -26.28
N TRP A 709 23.35 31.64 -25.32
CA TRP A 709 22.96 31.16 -24.00
C TRP A 709 23.16 32.21 -22.91
N GLY A 710 23.77 33.35 -23.22
CA GLY A 710 24.05 34.44 -22.28
C GLY A 710 22.82 35.03 -21.60
#